data_AF-A0A8V0Z3H6-F1
#
_entry.id   AF-A0A8V0Z3H6-F1
#
_cell.length_a   1.000
_cell.length_b   1.000
_cell.length_c   1.000
_cell.angle_alpha   90.00
_cell.angle_beta   90.00
_cell.angle_gamma   90.00
#
_symmetry.space_group_name_H-M   'P 1'
#
loop_
_entity.id
_entity.type
_entity.pdbx_description
1 polymer ?
#
loop_
_entity_poly.entity_id
_entity_poly.type
_entity_poly.pdbx_seq_one_letter_code
_entity_poly.pdbx_strand_id
1 'polypeptide(L)'
;MKAGVVHCRCSRCFCFPSKRRLRKRPRVLTLLSLPEDVLLHVVKGLPAEDLLSLRAVHSHLKYLVDDHASVWACASFEDVWPSVKTLKVFERAAERGNFEAAVKLGIAYLYNEGLSISDEGRAEVNGLKASHFFSLAERLNVCAAPFIWLFIRPPWSLTGSCCKAVVYESLKAECQLDKAQKGSILYCLAKVLSLFEDEEKRKESLEMFEESSKQGCLNSSYLLWENNRKVAMLDPGRYLQSLRKLRDYAAKGCWDAQIALAKACGNGNQLGLEAKSSSEMVAQMFQASRPISKQNIFTVQKKINETMRYILVDWLVEVATMKDFSCLCLHMTVGCVDRYLKLRPVPRYQLQLLGIACMVICTRFISKEILTIREAVWLTDNTYKYEDLVRMMGEIISALEGKIRIPTVVDYKEVLSNIVSLERRTLHLYSFICELSLLNTSLFVYSPARLAAAALLLAKILHGHAHPWTSQLSECTGFSLEDLLPCVLHLHQKCFHDEVPKDYRQVSLTAVRQRFEDERYDEVGKEKVMSYSQLCSLLGVKQEDPKPSPLHTNVIEIKAFFSSPSGKRSKRRREDSTQDDRGSLVTTPTAELSTQEESLLDSFLDWSLDSCSGYEGDRESEGERDGDVTSPSGILDVTVVYMDPAEHCCQDSNETCRVSACTASRNPNWEGSSGYSSISGASPTSSVEGSCGVPLKPTSALSCGSTMNKEQCLPHYLESCLQSVRARASDRNSNRRQVKRKNLAEHSEERVNLGFLSL
;
A
#
# COMPACT_ATOMS: atom_id res chain seq x y z
N MET A 1 33.15 -41.79 -96.79
CA MET A 1 32.16 -42.67 -96.10
C MET A 1 32.00 -42.16 -94.67
N LYS A 2 30.80 -42.33 -94.06
CA LYS A 2 30.43 -42.04 -92.65
C LYS A 2 31.31 -41.02 -91.89
N ALA A 3 30.89 -39.74 -91.88
CA ALA A 3 31.51 -38.69 -91.08
C ALA A 3 31.35 -38.96 -89.56
N GLY A 4 32.35 -38.57 -88.77
CA GLY A 4 32.41 -38.90 -87.34
C GLY A 4 31.59 -37.96 -86.44
N VAL A 5 30.95 -38.53 -85.41
CA VAL A 5 30.32 -37.77 -84.32
C VAL A 5 31.37 -37.47 -83.24
N VAL A 6 31.78 -36.21 -83.13
CA VAL A 6 32.69 -35.77 -82.07
C VAL A 6 31.91 -35.61 -80.76
N HIS A 7 32.12 -36.51 -79.80
CA HIS A 7 31.56 -36.36 -78.46
C HIS A 7 32.27 -35.25 -77.68
N CYS A 8 31.58 -34.11 -77.52
CA CYS A 8 32.08 -32.95 -76.81
C CYS A 8 32.32 -33.25 -75.32
N ARG A 9 33.59 -33.22 -74.88
CA ARG A 9 33.99 -33.40 -73.47
C ARG A 9 34.03 -32.08 -72.69
N CYS A 10 33.11 -31.15 -72.94
CA CYS A 10 33.02 -29.92 -72.16
C CYS A 10 32.26 -30.13 -70.83
N SER A 11 32.60 -29.36 -69.80
CA SER A 11 32.02 -29.46 -68.45
C SER A 11 30.53 -29.08 -68.36
N ARG A 12 29.92 -28.60 -69.46
CA ARG A 12 28.48 -28.27 -69.53
C ARG A 12 27.59 -29.47 -69.92
N CYS A 13 28.16 -30.56 -70.42
CA CYS A 13 27.38 -31.72 -70.90
C CYS A 13 27.19 -32.83 -69.86
N PHE A 14 27.83 -32.74 -68.69
CA PHE A 14 27.56 -33.63 -67.55
C PHE A 14 26.45 -33.05 -66.67
N CYS A 15 25.22 -33.55 -66.81
CA CYS A 15 24.17 -33.30 -65.82
C CYS A 15 24.54 -33.97 -64.50
N PHE A 16 25.05 -33.20 -63.54
CA PHE A 16 25.11 -33.63 -62.15
C PHE A 16 23.70 -34.05 -61.68
N PRO A 17 23.53 -35.19 -60.99
CA PRO A 17 22.29 -35.47 -60.30
C PRO A 17 22.05 -34.33 -59.31
N SER A 18 20.86 -33.73 -59.36
CA SER A 18 20.52 -32.57 -58.56
C SER A 18 20.71 -32.88 -57.08
N LYS A 19 21.72 -32.23 -56.45
CA LYS A 19 22.05 -32.44 -55.04
C LYS A 19 20.76 -32.26 -54.22
N ARG A 20 20.21 -33.36 -53.68
CA ARG A 20 19.11 -33.31 -52.72
C ARG A 20 19.52 -32.28 -51.67
N ARG A 21 18.77 -31.17 -51.56
CA ARG A 21 19.00 -30.18 -50.51
C ARG A 21 18.71 -30.89 -49.19
N LEU A 22 19.77 -31.43 -48.56
CA LEU A 22 19.75 -31.85 -47.17
C LEU A 22 19.44 -30.60 -46.36
N ARG A 23 18.15 -30.36 -46.15
CA ARG A 23 17.60 -29.34 -45.27
C ARG A 23 18.15 -29.68 -43.90
N LYS A 24 19.27 -29.02 -43.52
CA LYS A 24 19.90 -29.19 -42.20
C LYS A 24 18.76 -29.14 -41.19
N ARG A 25 18.57 -30.21 -40.41
CA ARG A 25 17.62 -30.16 -39.29
C ARG A 25 18.01 -28.92 -38.48
N PRO A 26 17.05 -28.06 -38.09
CA PRO A 26 17.38 -26.95 -37.20
C PRO A 26 18.09 -27.55 -35.99
N ARG A 27 19.16 -26.89 -35.52
CA ARG A 27 19.83 -27.33 -34.29
C ARG A 27 18.76 -27.33 -33.20
N VAL A 28 18.54 -28.48 -32.57
CA VAL A 28 17.67 -28.56 -31.40
C VAL A 28 18.41 -27.86 -30.28
N LEU A 29 18.09 -26.57 -30.09
CA LEU A 29 18.60 -25.80 -28.97
C LEU A 29 17.95 -26.36 -27.70
N THR A 30 18.76 -27.00 -26.86
CA THR A 30 18.37 -27.37 -25.50
C THR A 30 18.47 -26.14 -24.61
N LEU A 31 17.78 -26.14 -23.47
CA LEU A 31 17.87 -25.06 -22.48
C LEU A 31 19.33 -24.73 -22.14
N LEU A 32 20.13 -25.77 -21.86
CA LEU A 32 21.58 -25.70 -21.56
C LEU A 32 22.48 -25.25 -22.74
N SER A 33 21.91 -24.89 -23.89
CA SER A 33 22.64 -24.33 -25.05
C SER A 33 22.37 -22.83 -25.26
N LEU A 34 21.60 -22.20 -24.37
CA LEU A 34 21.38 -20.75 -24.33
C LEU A 34 22.50 -20.04 -23.55
N PRO A 35 22.76 -18.75 -23.81
CA PRO A 35 23.66 -17.93 -23.00
C PRO A 35 23.20 -17.82 -21.53
N GLU A 36 24.14 -17.61 -20.62
CA GLU A 36 23.86 -17.53 -19.18
C GLU A 36 22.88 -16.40 -18.82
N ASP A 37 22.97 -15.23 -19.47
CA ASP A 37 22.00 -14.14 -19.30
C ASP A 37 20.56 -14.56 -19.63
N VAL A 38 20.39 -15.42 -20.63
CA VAL A 38 19.08 -15.93 -21.07
C VAL A 38 18.60 -17.01 -20.10
N LEU A 39 19.49 -17.86 -19.59
CA LEU A 39 19.16 -18.81 -18.53
C LEU A 39 18.74 -18.10 -17.25
N LEU A 40 19.48 -17.08 -16.81
CA LEU A 40 19.13 -16.24 -15.67
C LEU A 40 17.76 -15.58 -15.89
N HIS A 41 17.46 -15.08 -17.09
CA HIS A 41 16.16 -14.49 -17.40
C HIS A 41 15.01 -15.52 -17.42
N VAL A 42 15.26 -16.76 -17.84
CA VAL A 42 14.27 -17.86 -17.81
C VAL A 42 14.03 -18.39 -16.40
N VAL A 43 15.04 -18.34 -15.53
CA VAL A 43 14.99 -18.82 -14.13
C VAL A 43 14.46 -17.74 -13.17
N LYS A 44 14.56 -16.46 -13.53
CA LYS A 44 14.02 -15.33 -12.77
C LYS A 44 12.49 -15.41 -12.67
N GLY A 45 11.96 -15.22 -11.45
CA GLY A 45 10.51 -15.23 -11.19
C GLY A 45 9.90 -16.62 -10.98
N LEU A 46 10.68 -17.70 -11.08
CA LEU A 46 10.18 -19.04 -10.79
C LEU A 46 9.88 -19.24 -9.29
N PRO A 47 8.92 -20.11 -8.94
CA PRO A 47 8.70 -20.56 -7.57
C PRO A 47 9.96 -21.13 -6.94
N ALA A 48 10.17 -20.91 -5.65
CA ALA A 48 11.34 -21.43 -4.93
C ALA A 48 11.47 -22.97 -5.00
N GLU A 49 10.37 -23.71 -5.08
CA GLU A 49 10.38 -25.17 -5.25
C GLU A 49 10.84 -25.60 -6.66
N ASP A 50 10.48 -24.84 -7.70
CA ASP A 50 10.97 -25.07 -9.07
C ASP A 50 12.46 -24.75 -9.19
N LEU A 51 12.96 -23.72 -8.49
CA LEU A 51 14.39 -23.42 -8.40
C LEU A 51 15.18 -24.57 -7.75
N LEU A 52 14.68 -25.14 -6.65
CA LEU A 52 15.28 -26.30 -6.00
C LEU A 52 15.21 -27.56 -6.88
N SER A 53 14.15 -27.70 -7.68
CA SER A 53 14.00 -28.78 -8.65
C SER A 53 15.01 -28.65 -9.81
N LEU A 54 15.13 -27.47 -10.42
CA LEU A 54 16.12 -27.18 -11.47
C LEU A 54 17.56 -27.38 -10.97
N ARG A 55 17.85 -26.96 -9.74
CA ARG A 55 19.13 -27.18 -9.05
C ARG A 55 19.51 -28.67 -8.93
N ALA A 56 18.53 -29.56 -8.83
CA ALA A 56 18.75 -31.00 -8.76
C ALA A 56 18.98 -31.67 -10.13
N VAL A 57 18.57 -31.04 -11.25
CA VAL A 57 18.58 -31.66 -12.59
C VAL A 57 19.95 -31.66 -13.27
N HIS A 58 20.76 -30.61 -13.12
CA HIS A 58 22.04 -30.51 -13.84
C HIS A 58 23.07 -29.62 -13.11
N SER A 59 24.36 -29.95 -13.19
CA SER A 59 25.45 -29.24 -12.51
C SER A 59 25.54 -27.75 -12.86
N HIS A 60 25.35 -27.38 -14.13
CA HIS A 60 25.31 -25.97 -14.54
C HIS A 60 24.08 -25.23 -14.02
N LEU A 61 22.92 -25.89 -13.90
CA LEU A 61 21.73 -25.30 -13.28
C LEU A 61 21.89 -25.19 -11.75
N LYS A 62 22.57 -26.16 -11.12
CA LYS A 62 22.99 -26.07 -9.72
C LYS A 62 23.87 -24.85 -9.50
N TYR A 63 24.91 -24.65 -10.32
CA TYR A 63 25.78 -23.47 -10.26
C TYR A 63 24.97 -22.17 -10.42
N LEU A 64 24.15 -22.08 -11.46
CA LEU A 64 23.33 -20.90 -11.74
C LEU A 64 22.36 -20.55 -10.60
N VAL A 65 21.74 -21.56 -9.97
CA VAL A 65 20.86 -21.36 -8.82
C VAL A 65 21.64 -21.12 -7.51
N ASP A 66 22.83 -21.72 -7.32
CA ASP A 66 23.53 -21.59 -6.03
C ASP A 66 24.37 -20.30 -5.90
N ASP A 67 24.96 -19.82 -6.99
CA ASP A 67 25.94 -18.72 -6.98
C ASP A 67 25.27 -17.33 -7.15
N HIS A 68 24.36 -17.22 -8.12
CA HIS A 68 23.73 -15.94 -8.50
C HIS A 68 22.68 -15.46 -7.48
N ALA A 69 23.01 -14.42 -6.72
CA ALA A 69 22.08 -13.78 -5.79
C ALA A 69 20.78 -13.28 -6.46
N SER A 70 20.86 -12.83 -7.71
CA SER A 70 19.74 -12.31 -8.49
C SER A 70 18.64 -13.35 -8.79
N VAL A 71 18.96 -14.64 -8.77
CA VAL A 71 17.97 -15.73 -8.87
C VAL A 71 17.12 -15.76 -7.61
N TRP A 72 17.75 -15.77 -6.43
CA TRP A 72 17.06 -15.81 -5.13
C TRP A 72 16.33 -14.50 -4.82
N ALA A 73 16.93 -13.34 -5.14
CA ALA A 73 16.30 -12.02 -5.01
C ALA A 73 14.98 -11.88 -5.79
N CYS A 74 14.79 -12.71 -6.82
CA CYS A 74 13.62 -12.72 -7.70
C CYS A 74 12.91 -14.09 -7.74
N ALA A 75 13.15 -14.97 -6.77
CA ALA A 75 12.38 -16.18 -6.56
C ALA A 75 10.97 -15.80 -6.06
N SER A 76 9.92 -16.46 -6.54
CA SER A 76 8.58 -16.23 -5.98
C SER A 76 8.24 -17.23 -4.88
N PHE A 77 7.49 -16.75 -3.90
CA PHE A 77 6.91 -17.55 -2.83
C PHE A 77 5.37 -17.41 -2.82
N GLU A 78 4.75 -17.15 -3.98
CA GLU A 78 3.28 -17.09 -4.15
C GLU A 78 2.59 -18.32 -3.54
N ASP A 79 1.59 -18.10 -2.68
CA ASP A 79 0.88 -19.12 -1.89
C ASP A 79 1.77 -20.02 -0.98
N VAL A 80 3.06 -19.68 -0.81
CA VAL A 80 4.00 -20.39 0.08
C VAL A 80 4.35 -19.54 1.29
N TRP A 81 4.28 -20.14 2.48
CA TRP A 81 4.61 -19.53 3.76
C TRP A 81 5.88 -20.14 4.40
N PRO A 82 6.63 -19.39 5.24
CA PRO A 82 7.69 -19.94 6.07
C PRO A 82 7.19 -21.07 6.97
N SER A 83 7.88 -22.20 6.93
CA SER A 83 7.63 -23.35 7.79
C SER A 83 8.95 -23.99 8.21
N VAL A 84 8.96 -24.84 9.23
CA VAL A 84 10.14 -25.60 9.66
C VAL A 84 10.88 -26.31 8.50
N LYS A 85 10.15 -26.72 7.46
CA LYS A 85 10.71 -27.37 6.26
C LYS A 85 11.27 -26.37 5.23
N THR A 86 10.60 -25.24 5.03
CA THR A 86 10.93 -24.23 4.02
C THR A 86 11.83 -23.11 4.54
N LEU A 87 12.01 -22.99 5.86
CA LEU A 87 12.67 -21.87 6.53
C LEU A 87 14.02 -21.49 5.92
N LYS A 88 14.93 -22.45 5.75
CA LYS A 88 16.28 -22.22 5.16
C LYS A 88 16.24 -21.68 3.72
N VAL A 89 15.15 -21.91 2.99
CA VAL A 89 14.94 -21.41 1.62
C VAL A 89 14.50 -19.95 1.67
N PHE A 90 13.60 -19.61 2.61
CA PHE A 90 13.20 -18.23 2.89
C PHE A 90 14.36 -17.39 3.44
N GLU A 91 15.10 -17.90 4.43
CA GLU A 91 16.24 -17.20 5.06
C GLU A 91 17.29 -16.86 3.98
N ARG A 92 17.72 -17.86 3.18
CA ARG A 92 18.61 -17.67 2.03
C ARG A 92 18.07 -16.66 1.01
N ALA A 93 16.77 -16.68 0.71
CA ALA A 93 16.19 -15.76 -0.26
C ALA A 93 16.18 -14.32 0.26
N ALA A 94 15.79 -14.11 1.51
CA ALA A 94 15.80 -12.81 2.16
C ALA A 94 17.22 -12.23 2.20
N GLU A 95 18.21 -13.00 2.69
CA GLU A 95 19.64 -12.65 2.70
C GLU A 95 20.19 -12.25 1.32
N ARG A 96 19.69 -12.88 0.24
CA ARG A 96 20.08 -12.56 -1.14
C ARG A 96 19.28 -11.41 -1.76
N GLY A 97 18.41 -10.75 -1.00
CA GLY A 97 17.71 -9.52 -1.37
C GLY A 97 16.24 -9.70 -1.79
N ASN A 98 15.59 -10.80 -1.41
CA ASN A 98 14.19 -11.05 -1.72
C ASN A 98 13.25 -10.37 -0.72
N PHE A 99 12.51 -9.34 -1.17
CA PHE A 99 11.55 -8.61 -0.34
C PHE A 99 10.36 -9.48 0.10
N GLU A 100 9.83 -10.36 -0.77
CA GLU A 100 8.71 -11.25 -0.43
C GLU A 100 9.10 -12.19 0.72
N ALA A 101 10.29 -12.80 0.65
CA ALA A 101 10.79 -13.67 1.69
C ALA A 101 11.06 -12.92 3.01
N ALA A 102 11.67 -11.73 2.96
CA ALA A 102 11.96 -10.92 4.15
C ALA A 102 10.67 -10.47 4.87
N VAL A 103 9.64 -10.03 4.13
CA VAL A 103 8.33 -9.68 4.71
C VAL A 103 7.66 -10.88 5.37
N LYS A 104 7.59 -12.01 4.66
CA LYS A 104 6.93 -13.22 5.17
C LYS A 104 7.64 -13.76 6.41
N LEU A 105 8.98 -13.75 6.45
CA LEU A 105 9.75 -14.11 7.65
C LEU A 105 9.53 -13.16 8.82
N GLY A 106 9.58 -11.84 8.60
CA GLY A 106 9.36 -10.85 9.67
C GLY A 106 8.01 -11.05 10.36
N ILE A 107 6.96 -11.26 9.57
CA ILE A 107 5.59 -11.50 10.05
C ILE A 107 5.46 -12.90 10.70
N ALA A 108 6.02 -13.94 10.09
CA ALA A 108 5.99 -15.31 10.64
C ALA A 108 6.70 -15.41 12.00
N TYR A 109 7.86 -14.76 12.17
CA TYR A 109 8.53 -14.69 13.47
C TYR A 109 7.73 -13.86 14.48
N LEU A 110 7.29 -12.65 14.11
CA LEU A 110 6.56 -11.76 15.03
C LEU A 110 5.31 -12.41 15.66
N TYR A 111 4.58 -13.18 14.85
CA TYR A 111 3.34 -13.85 15.26
C TYR A 111 3.50 -15.37 15.54
N ASN A 112 4.73 -15.89 15.51
CA ASN A 112 5.06 -17.32 15.68
C ASN A 112 4.23 -18.27 14.78
N GLU A 113 4.00 -17.89 13.51
CA GLU A 113 3.20 -18.67 12.56
C GLU A 113 4.10 -19.59 11.71
N GLY A 114 3.75 -20.87 11.60
CA GLY A 114 4.49 -21.88 10.81
C GLY A 114 5.79 -22.40 11.42
N LEU A 115 6.22 -21.84 12.56
CA LEU A 115 7.55 -22.06 13.15
C LEU A 115 7.45 -22.81 14.49
N SER A 116 8.10 -23.99 14.58
CA SER A 116 8.17 -24.78 15.82
C SER A 116 9.34 -24.31 16.69
N ILE A 117 9.07 -23.38 17.60
CA ILE A 117 10.04 -22.87 18.57
C ILE A 117 9.50 -23.17 19.97
N SER A 118 10.35 -23.79 20.81
CA SER A 118 10.02 -24.25 22.17
C SER A 118 9.52 -23.11 23.06
N ASP A 119 8.64 -23.41 24.02
CA ASP A 119 7.82 -22.42 24.72
C ASP A 119 8.60 -21.35 25.51
N GLU A 120 9.80 -21.69 25.98
CA GLU A 120 10.70 -20.82 26.74
C GLU A 120 11.47 -19.86 25.82
N GLY A 121 11.57 -18.58 26.21
CA GLY A 121 12.35 -17.55 25.47
C GLY A 121 11.75 -17.08 24.14
N ARG A 122 10.64 -17.66 23.66
CA ARG A 122 10.05 -17.40 22.32
C ARG A 122 10.04 -15.94 21.90
N ALA A 123 9.46 -15.05 22.71
CA ALA A 123 9.22 -13.67 22.31
C ALA A 123 10.51 -12.85 22.11
N GLU A 124 11.59 -13.21 22.80
CA GLU A 124 12.89 -12.57 22.63
C GLU A 124 13.58 -13.07 21.35
N VAL A 125 13.70 -14.40 21.19
CA VAL A 125 14.31 -15.02 20.00
C VAL A 125 13.55 -14.66 18.72
N ASN A 126 12.22 -14.71 18.75
CA ASN A 126 11.36 -14.31 17.64
C ASN A 126 11.41 -12.80 17.39
N GLY A 127 11.45 -11.97 18.44
CA GLY A 127 11.56 -10.53 18.29
C GLY A 127 12.87 -10.12 17.63
N LEU A 128 14.00 -10.71 18.02
CA LEU A 128 15.30 -10.48 17.40
C LEU A 128 15.32 -10.93 15.92
N LYS A 129 14.77 -12.11 15.61
CA LYS A 129 14.68 -12.58 14.22
C LYS A 129 13.72 -11.77 13.36
N ALA A 130 12.54 -11.41 13.89
CA ALA A 130 11.58 -10.55 13.20
C ALA A 130 12.19 -9.17 12.92
N SER A 131 12.89 -8.58 13.90
CA SER A 131 13.65 -7.33 13.75
C SER A 131 14.63 -7.39 12.57
N HIS A 132 15.45 -8.44 12.50
CA HIS A 132 16.40 -8.63 11.41
C HIS A 132 15.72 -8.64 10.03
N PHE A 133 14.68 -9.47 9.84
CA PHE A 133 14.01 -9.58 8.54
C PHE A 133 13.15 -8.36 8.18
N PHE A 134 12.55 -7.68 9.16
CA PHE A 134 11.87 -6.40 8.94
C PHE A 134 12.87 -5.28 8.54
N SER A 135 14.00 -5.20 9.23
CA SER A 135 15.10 -4.26 8.92
C SER A 135 15.69 -4.49 7.53
N LEU A 136 15.74 -5.76 7.09
CA LEU A 136 16.11 -6.13 5.74
C LEU A 136 15.04 -5.74 4.71
N ALA A 137 13.75 -5.97 5.00
CA ALA A 137 12.64 -5.59 4.13
C ALA A 137 12.56 -4.07 3.86
N GLU A 138 12.77 -3.23 4.87
CA GLU A 138 12.85 -1.76 4.69
C GLU A 138 14.08 -1.34 3.87
N ARG A 139 15.25 -1.97 4.10
CA ARG A 139 16.46 -1.70 3.31
C ARG A 139 16.32 -2.09 1.83
N LEU A 140 15.53 -3.11 1.53
CA LEU A 140 15.23 -3.53 0.15
C LEU A 140 14.19 -2.64 -0.55
N ASN A 141 13.41 -1.83 0.19
CA ASN A 141 12.23 -1.14 -0.33
C ASN A 141 12.28 0.40 -0.15
N VAL A 142 13.44 0.99 -0.41
CA VAL A 142 13.74 2.44 -0.25
C VAL A 142 12.77 3.37 -1.02
N CYS A 143 12.00 2.85 -1.98
CA CYS A 143 11.02 3.60 -2.78
C CYS A 143 9.57 3.52 -2.26
N ALA A 144 9.30 2.83 -1.16
CA ALA A 144 7.98 2.77 -0.52
C ALA A 144 7.88 3.67 0.72
N ALA A 145 6.66 3.81 1.25
CA ALA A 145 6.47 4.34 2.59
C ALA A 145 6.84 3.24 3.61
N PRO A 146 7.66 3.53 4.64
CA PRO A 146 8.01 2.54 5.65
C PRO A 146 6.78 2.03 6.42
N PHE A 147 6.76 0.74 6.74
CA PHE A 147 5.56 -0.01 7.12
C PHE A 147 5.73 -0.95 8.32
N ILE A 148 6.94 -1.23 8.82
CA ILE A 148 7.11 -2.15 9.99
C ILE A 148 6.24 -1.72 11.19
N TRP A 149 6.16 -0.40 11.42
CA TRP A 149 5.44 0.23 12.54
C TRP A 149 3.96 -0.18 12.67
N LEU A 150 3.35 -0.70 11.60
CA LEU A 150 1.98 -1.22 11.59
C LEU A 150 1.84 -2.52 12.37
N PHE A 151 2.88 -3.36 12.34
CA PHE A 151 2.91 -4.67 12.98
C PHE A 151 3.37 -4.60 14.43
N ILE A 152 4.26 -3.65 14.74
CA ILE A 152 4.79 -3.40 16.09
C ILE A 152 4.08 -2.25 16.82
N ARG A 153 2.86 -1.89 16.40
CA ARG A 153 2.02 -0.89 17.09
C ARG A 153 1.91 -1.18 18.60
N PRO A 154 1.85 -0.14 19.45
CA PRO A 154 1.46 -0.29 20.85
C PRO A 154 -0.07 -0.47 20.99
N PRO A 155 -0.59 -0.87 22.17
CA PRO A 155 0.13 -1.17 23.41
C PRO A 155 0.93 -2.47 23.33
N TRP A 156 1.89 -2.61 24.24
CA TRP A 156 2.64 -3.85 24.46
C TRP A 156 2.38 -4.35 25.88
N SER A 157 2.56 -5.66 26.09
CA SER A 157 2.42 -6.28 27.41
C SER A 157 3.37 -5.64 28.42
N LEU A 158 2.84 -5.25 29.58
CA LEU A 158 3.61 -4.64 30.68
C LEU A 158 4.26 -5.69 31.61
N THR A 159 3.86 -6.96 31.49
CA THR A 159 4.13 -8.03 32.46
C THR A 159 4.88 -9.23 31.89
N GLY A 160 5.38 -9.13 30.65
CA GLY A 160 6.14 -10.19 30.00
C GLY A 160 6.90 -9.73 28.76
N SER A 161 7.72 -10.61 28.19
CA SER A 161 8.42 -10.34 26.93
C SER A 161 7.42 -10.33 25.76
N CYS A 162 7.21 -9.16 25.17
CA CYS A 162 6.33 -8.96 24.02
C CYS A 162 7.13 -8.93 22.71
N CYS A 163 6.79 -9.78 21.73
CA CYS A 163 7.49 -9.82 20.43
C CYS A 163 7.56 -8.43 19.77
N LYS A 164 6.46 -7.67 19.81
CA LYS A 164 6.36 -6.31 19.23
C LYS A 164 7.34 -5.33 19.89
N ALA A 165 7.48 -5.40 21.22
CA ALA A 165 8.43 -4.57 21.98
C ALA A 165 9.89 -4.98 21.73
N VAL A 166 10.20 -6.28 21.68
CA VAL A 166 11.56 -6.76 21.38
C VAL A 166 12.00 -6.34 19.98
N VAL A 167 11.10 -6.41 18.97
CA VAL A 167 11.40 -5.86 17.63
C VAL A 167 11.71 -4.37 17.71
N TYR A 168 10.90 -3.59 18.43
CA TYR A 168 11.11 -2.15 18.58
C TYR A 168 12.49 -1.82 19.20
N GLU A 169 12.82 -2.41 20.35
CA GLU A 169 14.10 -2.14 21.02
C GLU A 169 15.31 -2.67 20.22
N SER A 170 15.17 -3.81 19.53
CA SER A 170 16.20 -4.34 18.64
C SER A 170 16.48 -3.40 17.45
N LEU A 171 15.44 -2.88 16.80
CA LEU A 171 15.58 -1.89 15.73
C LEU A 171 16.12 -0.55 16.25
N LYS A 172 15.76 -0.15 17.47
CA LYS A 172 16.28 1.05 18.15
C LYS A 172 17.78 0.91 18.47
N ALA A 173 18.22 -0.27 18.92
CA ALA A 173 19.64 -0.58 19.12
C ALA A 173 20.42 -0.62 17.78
N GLU A 174 19.87 -1.23 16.73
CA GLU A 174 20.50 -1.21 15.39
C GLU A 174 20.72 0.23 14.90
N CYS A 175 19.76 1.13 15.14
CA CYS A 175 19.88 2.55 14.78
C CYS A 175 20.96 3.33 15.55
N GLN A 176 21.41 2.84 16.72
CA GLN A 176 22.48 3.48 17.50
C GLN A 176 23.87 3.03 17.05
N LEU A 177 24.03 1.74 16.70
CA LEU A 177 25.32 1.12 16.43
C LEU A 177 25.92 1.50 15.06
N ASP A 178 25.09 1.61 14.02
CA ASP A 178 25.52 1.96 12.67
C ASP A 178 24.63 3.07 12.10
N LYS A 179 25.28 4.07 11.49
CA LYS A 179 24.70 5.35 11.08
C LYS A 179 24.38 5.43 9.57
N ALA A 180 24.58 4.34 8.81
CA ALA A 180 24.33 4.32 7.38
C ALA A 180 22.85 3.99 7.06
N GLN A 181 22.16 4.94 6.43
CA GLN A 181 20.91 4.72 5.68
C GLN A 181 19.72 4.10 6.48
N LYS A 182 19.47 4.55 7.72
CA LYS A 182 18.37 4.03 8.58
C LYS A 182 17.15 4.94 8.70
N GLY A 183 16.97 5.90 7.79
CA GLY A 183 15.82 6.81 7.79
C GLY A 183 14.45 6.11 7.76
N SER A 184 14.29 4.99 7.05
CA SER A 184 13.04 4.21 7.07
C SER A 184 12.74 3.58 8.43
N ILE A 185 13.77 3.00 9.08
CA ILE A 185 13.66 2.37 10.40
C ILE A 185 13.39 3.43 11.48
N LEU A 186 14.13 4.55 11.46
CA LEU A 186 13.92 5.67 12.37
C LEU A 186 12.51 6.27 12.21
N TYR A 187 11.97 6.37 10.99
CA TYR A 187 10.56 6.73 10.78
C TYR A 187 9.60 5.73 11.43
N CYS A 188 9.85 4.42 11.31
CA CYS A 188 9.00 3.39 11.92
C CYS A 188 9.00 3.50 13.46
N LEU A 189 10.17 3.65 14.07
CA LEU A 189 10.32 3.81 15.52
C LEU A 189 9.65 5.11 16.00
N ALA A 190 9.90 6.22 15.33
CA ALA A 190 9.25 7.50 15.60
C ALA A 190 7.72 7.41 15.46
N LYS A 191 7.21 6.65 14.48
CA LYS A 191 5.78 6.38 14.30
C LYS A 191 5.19 5.59 15.47
N VAL A 192 5.85 4.54 15.93
CA VAL A 192 5.44 3.78 17.12
C VAL A 192 5.34 4.69 18.35
N LEU A 193 6.36 5.51 18.61
CA LEU A 193 6.35 6.45 19.73
C LEU A 193 5.22 7.49 19.62
N SER A 194 4.90 7.96 18.40
CA SER A 194 3.82 8.93 18.16
C SER A 194 2.39 8.41 18.43
N LEU A 195 2.25 7.11 18.76
CA LEU A 195 0.97 6.48 19.10
C LEU A 195 0.76 6.32 20.62
N PHE A 196 1.77 6.62 21.45
CA PHE A 196 1.58 6.74 22.91
C PHE A 196 1.05 8.15 23.26
N GLU A 197 0.25 8.23 24.31
CA GLU A 197 -0.26 9.51 24.85
C GLU A 197 0.76 10.24 25.77
N ASP A 198 1.88 9.58 26.03
CA ASP A 198 2.98 10.06 26.88
C ASP A 198 3.79 11.18 26.18
N GLU A 199 3.91 12.33 26.84
CA GLU A 199 4.58 13.52 26.30
C GLU A 199 6.11 13.35 26.12
N GLU A 200 6.78 12.52 26.93
CA GLU A 200 8.22 12.25 26.78
C GLU A 200 8.47 11.37 25.54
N LYS A 201 7.67 10.31 25.36
CA LYS A 201 7.68 9.49 24.13
C LYS A 201 7.30 10.31 22.91
N ARG A 202 6.33 11.22 23.03
CA ARG A 202 5.95 12.14 21.95
C ARG A 202 7.07 13.14 21.61
N LYS A 203 7.93 13.49 22.57
CA LYS A 203 9.16 14.27 22.33
C LYS A 203 10.26 13.44 21.67
N GLU A 204 10.55 12.24 22.18
CA GLU A 204 11.50 11.29 21.56
C GLU A 204 11.12 11.00 20.09
N SER A 205 9.83 10.78 19.82
CA SER A 205 9.26 10.64 18.47
C SER A 205 9.65 11.79 17.52
N LEU A 206 9.56 13.05 17.98
CA LEU A 206 9.93 14.21 17.17
C LEU A 206 11.44 14.27 16.89
N GLU A 207 12.28 13.98 17.90
CA GLU A 207 13.73 13.92 17.75
C GLU A 207 14.16 12.81 16.77
N MET A 208 13.51 11.65 16.83
CA MET A 208 13.71 10.54 15.88
C MET A 208 13.20 10.88 14.46
N PHE A 209 12.07 11.59 14.32
CA PHE A 209 11.62 12.10 13.02
C PHE A 209 12.61 13.12 12.43
N GLU A 210 13.20 14.00 13.24
CA GLU A 210 14.22 14.96 12.77
C GLU A 210 15.46 14.24 12.24
N GLU A 211 15.98 13.25 12.96
CA GLU A 211 17.14 12.46 12.51
C GLU A 211 16.82 11.63 11.25
N SER A 212 15.66 10.96 11.23
CA SER A 212 15.13 10.29 10.04
C SER A 212 15.04 11.23 8.82
N SER A 213 14.59 12.47 9.03
CA SER A 213 14.50 13.49 7.99
C SER A 213 15.88 13.99 7.53
N LYS A 214 16.89 14.06 8.42
CA LYS A 214 18.28 14.35 8.04
C LYS A 214 18.87 13.24 7.16
N GLN A 215 18.50 11.99 7.44
CA GLN A 215 18.86 10.80 6.63
C GLN A 215 18.02 10.65 5.35
N GLY A 216 17.18 11.65 5.01
CA GLY A 216 16.47 11.72 3.73
C GLY A 216 15.09 11.08 3.70
N CYS A 217 14.55 10.59 4.83
CA CYS A 217 13.20 10.04 4.86
C CYS A 217 12.14 11.11 4.60
N LEU A 218 11.59 11.11 3.40
CA LEU A 218 10.64 12.12 2.92
C LEU A 218 9.35 12.15 3.75
N ASN A 219 8.90 10.98 4.25
CA ASN A 219 7.72 10.89 5.09
C ASN A 219 7.93 11.55 6.47
N SER A 220 9.14 11.46 7.04
CA SER A 220 9.50 12.23 8.25
C SER A 220 9.51 13.73 7.97
N SER A 221 10.11 14.14 6.84
CA SER A 221 10.13 15.55 6.44
C SER A 221 8.72 16.15 6.31
N TYR A 222 7.75 15.37 5.80
CA TYR A 222 6.34 15.78 5.73
C TYR A 222 5.67 15.85 7.11
N LEU A 223 5.81 14.84 7.98
CA LEU A 223 5.16 14.85 9.31
C LEU A 223 5.69 15.97 10.21
N LEU A 224 6.99 16.25 10.17
CA LEU A 224 7.58 17.41 10.86
C LEU A 224 7.01 18.72 10.34
N TRP A 225 6.76 18.83 9.03
CA TRP A 225 6.11 19.99 8.44
C TRP A 225 4.64 20.12 8.87
N GLU A 226 3.90 19.01 8.91
CA GLU A 226 2.48 18.97 9.28
C GLU A 226 2.27 19.36 10.75
N ASN A 227 3.11 18.84 11.65
CA ASN A 227 3.13 19.21 13.07
C ASN A 227 3.45 20.71 13.26
N ASN A 228 4.47 21.21 12.56
CA ASN A 228 4.87 22.62 12.65
C ASN A 228 3.95 23.59 11.86
N ARG A 229 2.99 23.08 11.07
CA ARG A 229 2.13 23.89 10.18
C ARG A 229 1.38 25.00 10.93
N LYS A 230 0.79 24.68 12.08
CA LYS A 230 0.06 25.66 12.92
C LYS A 230 0.98 26.80 13.39
N VAL A 231 2.18 26.47 13.85
CA VAL A 231 3.18 27.46 14.32
C VAL A 231 3.72 28.29 13.16
N ALA A 232 3.94 27.67 12.00
CA ALA A 232 4.39 28.37 10.79
C ALA A 232 3.35 29.37 10.27
N MET A 233 2.05 29.11 10.43
CA MET A 233 0.97 30.01 10.03
C MET A 233 0.86 31.31 10.86
N LEU A 234 1.57 31.41 12.00
CA LEU A 234 1.54 32.60 12.87
C LEU A 234 2.42 33.76 12.35
N ASP A 235 3.37 33.49 11.46
CA ASP A 235 4.26 34.50 10.86
C ASP A 235 4.30 34.34 9.33
N PRO A 236 4.00 35.38 8.54
CA PRO A 236 4.05 35.32 7.07
C PRO A 236 5.39 34.84 6.50
N GLY A 237 6.52 35.16 7.15
CA GLY A 237 7.85 34.72 6.72
C GLY A 237 8.05 33.21 6.84
N ARG A 238 7.81 32.68 8.04
CA ARG A 238 7.81 31.23 8.34
C ARG A 238 6.77 30.48 7.51
N TYR A 239 5.60 31.07 7.29
CA TYR A 239 4.55 30.47 6.47
C TYR A 239 5.02 30.27 5.01
N LEU A 240 5.56 31.31 4.37
CA LEU A 240 6.12 31.20 3.02
C LEU A 240 7.31 30.22 2.93
N GLN A 241 8.17 30.15 3.97
CA GLN A 241 9.22 29.14 4.03
C GLN A 241 8.66 27.71 4.16
N SER A 242 7.61 27.55 4.96
CA SER A 242 6.90 26.29 5.17
C SER A 242 6.26 25.77 3.87
N LEU A 243 5.62 26.64 3.10
CA LEU A 243 5.03 26.29 1.80
C LEU A 243 6.08 25.94 0.74
N ARG A 244 7.27 26.56 0.77
CA ARG A 244 8.40 26.15 -0.09
C ARG A 244 8.84 24.72 0.22
N LYS A 245 9.04 24.38 1.51
CA LYS A 245 9.35 22.99 1.93
C LYS A 245 8.28 22.01 1.44
N LEU A 246 7.00 22.33 1.62
CA LEU A 246 5.89 21.49 1.16
C LEU A 246 5.94 21.21 -0.35
N ARG A 247 6.12 22.25 -1.16
CA ARG A 247 6.27 22.12 -2.62
C ARG A 247 7.49 21.28 -3.00
N ASP A 248 8.61 21.48 -2.31
CA ASP A 248 9.84 20.74 -2.57
C ASP A 248 9.72 19.26 -2.14
N TYR A 249 8.85 18.91 -1.19
CA TYR A 249 8.49 17.52 -0.85
C TYR A 249 7.52 16.91 -1.88
N ALA A 250 6.53 17.68 -2.31
CA ALA A 250 5.57 17.28 -3.35
C ALA A 250 6.28 16.96 -4.68
N ALA A 251 7.28 17.77 -5.05
CA ALA A 251 8.14 17.56 -6.22
C ALA A 251 9.05 16.31 -6.11
N LYS A 252 9.39 15.88 -4.88
CA LYS A 252 10.10 14.61 -4.62
C LYS A 252 9.19 13.38 -4.64
N GLY A 253 7.89 13.54 -4.91
CA GLY A 253 6.92 12.44 -4.98
C GLY A 253 6.20 12.11 -3.68
N CYS A 254 6.32 12.93 -2.62
CA CYS A 254 5.44 12.79 -1.45
C CYS A 254 4.03 13.20 -1.84
N TRP A 255 3.14 12.23 -2.00
CA TRP A 255 1.79 12.47 -2.48
C TRP A 255 0.87 13.06 -1.39
N ASP A 256 1.07 12.74 -0.10
CA ASP A 256 0.39 13.44 0.99
C ASP A 256 0.78 14.94 0.98
N ALA A 257 2.05 15.27 0.67
CA ALA A 257 2.49 16.65 0.43
C ALA A 257 1.85 17.26 -0.83
N GLN A 258 1.63 16.49 -1.91
CA GLN A 258 0.90 16.97 -3.10
C GLN A 258 -0.56 17.31 -2.75
N ILE A 259 -1.26 16.45 -2.00
CA ILE A 259 -2.62 16.68 -1.52
C ILE A 259 -2.68 17.92 -0.62
N ALA A 260 -1.78 18.05 0.35
CA ALA A 260 -1.71 19.21 1.25
C ALA A 260 -1.39 20.51 0.50
N LEU A 261 -0.51 20.45 -0.51
CA LEU A 261 -0.17 21.58 -1.39
C LEU A 261 -1.37 21.99 -2.24
N ALA A 262 -2.09 21.03 -2.82
CA ALA A 262 -3.29 21.31 -3.62
C ALA A 262 -4.41 21.95 -2.78
N LYS A 263 -4.61 21.51 -1.52
CA LYS A 263 -5.51 22.17 -0.55
C LYS A 263 -5.07 23.62 -0.27
N ALA A 264 -3.77 23.87 -0.10
CA ALA A 264 -3.24 25.23 0.12
C ALA A 264 -3.37 26.14 -1.12
N CYS A 265 -3.22 25.60 -2.33
CA CYS A 265 -3.48 26.31 -3.59
C CYS A 265 -4.97 26.68 -3.76
N GLY A 266 -5.88 25.80 -3.34
CA GLY A 266 -7.32 26.00 -3.49
C GLY A 266 -7.91 27.15 -2.68
N ASN A 267 -7.39 27.40 -1.47
CA ASN A 267 -7.93 28.38 -0.52
C ASN A 267 -7.59 29.87 -0.81
N GLY A 268 -7.20 30.21 -2.04
CA GLY A 268 -7.07 31.58 -2.55
C GLY A 268 -5.86 32.37 -2.03
N ASN A 269 -4.87 32.60 -2.90
CA ASN A 269 -3.72 33.50 -2.73
C ASN A 269 -2.83 33.33 -1.46
N GLN A 270 -3.07 32.33 -0.60
CA GLN A 270 -2.26 32.08 0.62
C GLN A 270 -0.76 31.94 0.33
N LEU A 271 -0.40 31.44 -0.86
CA LEU A 271 0.98 31.24 -1.31
C LEU A 271 1.70 32.52 -1.80
N GLY A 272 0.99 33.63 -1.99
CA GLY A 272 1.51 34.81 -2.70
C GLY A 272 1.83 34.57 -4.19
N LEU A 273 1.44 33.40 -4.72
CA LEU A 273 1.52 33.06 -6.14
C LEU A 273 0.37 33.72 -6.91
N GLU A 274 0.56 33.91 -8.22
CA GLU A 274 -0.54 34.21 -9.12
C GLU A 274 -1.58 33.08 -9.07
N ALA A 275 -2.87 33.43 -9.05
CA ALA A 275 -3.97 32.47 -8.98
C ALA A 275 -3.85 31.40 -10.07
N LYS A 276 -3.49 31.80 -11.30
CA LYS A 276 -3.26 30.90 -12.44
C LYS A 276 -2.20 29.83 -12.16
N SER A 277 -1.05 30.20 -11.58
CA SER A 277 0.01 29.25 -11.24
C SER A 277 -0.41 28.29 -10.11
N SER A 278 -1.27 28.77 -9.20
CA SER A 278 -1.86 27.94 -8.13
C SER A 278 -2.84 26.92 -8.71
N SER A 279 -3.72 27.33 -9.62
CA SER A 279 -4.65 26.46 -10.35
C SER A 279 -3.93 25.44 -11.24
N GLU A 280 -2.91 25.86 -12.00
CA GLU A 280 -2.08 24.96 -12.83
C GLU A 280 -1.41 23.85 -12.00
N MET A 281 -1.03 24.14 -10.75
CA MET A 281 -0.42 23.16 -9.84
C MET A 281 -1.43 22.11 -9.35
N VAL A 282 -2.66 22.52 -9.03
CA VAL A 282 -3.75 21.58 -8.70
C VAL A 282 -4.12 20.75 -9.93
N ALA A 283 -4.22 21.38 -11.11
CA ALA A 283 -4.59 20.71 -12.35
C ALA A 283 -3.56 19.62 -12.71
N GLN A 284 -2.26 19.88 -12.57
CA GLN A 284 -1.22 18.86 -12.75
C GLN A 284 -1.43 17.63 -11.87
N MET A 285 -1.84 17.81 -10.61
CA MET A 285 -2.09 16.70 -9.68
C MET A 285 -3.37 15.90 -10.03
N PHE A 286 -4.39 16.57 -10.57
CA PHE A 286 -5.63 15.92 -11.04
C PHE A 286 -5.40 15.17 -12.36
N GLN A 287 -4.69 15.77 -13.32
CA GLN A 287 -4.35 15.13 -14.61
C GLN A 287 -3.30 14.01 -14.48
N ALA A 288 -2.47 14.02 -13.44
CA ALA A 288 -1.57 12.90 -13.13
C ALA A 288 -2.31 11.63 -12.63
N SER A 289 -3.58 11.75 -12.23
CA SER A 289 -4.39 10.65 -11.70
C SER A 289 -4.74 9.62 -12.80
N ARG A 290 -4.46 8.33 -12.56
CA ARG A 290 -4.63 7.27 -13.56
C ARG A 290 -5.78 6.30 -13.22
N PRO A 291 -6.51 5.77 -14.22
CA PRO A 291 -7.54 4.75 -14.01
C PRO A 291 -6.95 3.38 -13.64
N ILE A 292 -7.65 2.63 -12.78
CA ILE A 292 -7.29 1.27 -12.39
C ILE A 292 -7.94 0.30 -13.38
N SER A 293 -7.40 0.17 -14.61
CA SER A 293 -8.07 -0.58 -15.69
C SER A 293 -8.62 -1.94 -15.24
N LYS A 294 -9.96 -2.03 -15.23
CA LYS A 294 -10.77 -3.19 -14.84
C LYS A 294 -10.32 -4.49 -15.51
N GLN A 295 -9.88 -4.42 -16.76
CA GLN A 295 -9.40 -5.58 -17.52
C GLN A 295 -8.24 -6.27 -16.79
N ASN A 296 -7.30 -5.50 -16.22
CA ASN A 296 -6.10 -6.03 -15.54
C ASN A 296 -6.43 -6.90 -14.31
N ILE A 297 -7.56 -6.65 -13.65
CA ILE A 297 -8.02 -7.46 -12.50
C ILE A 297 -8.57 -8.78 -13.02
N PHE A 298 -9.56 -8.72 -13.92
CA PHE A 298 -10.27 -9.92 -14.39
C PHE A 298 -9.49 -10.75 -15.44
N THR A 299 -8.35 -10.27 -15.95
CA THR A 299 -7.36 -11.12 -16.65
C THR A 299 -6.64 -12.08 -15.72
N VAL A 300 -6.42 -11.70 -14.45
CA VAL A 300 -5.82 -12.57 -13.42
C VAL A 300 -6.91 -13.40 -12.74
N GLN A 301 -8.03 -12.78 -12.38
CA GLN A 301 -9.13 -13.42 -11.65
C GLN A 301 -10.01 -14.32 -12.52
N LYS A 302 -9.53 -15.54 -12.79
CA LYS A 302 -10.29 -16.59 -13.50
C LYS A 302 -11.49 -17.16 -12.73
N LYS A 303 -11.55 -16.96 -11.39
CA LYS A 303 -12.58 -17.55 -10.51
C LYS A 303 -13.56 -16.52 -9.91
N ILE A 304 -13.16 -15.27 -9.75
CA ILE A 304 -13.96 -14.19 -9.14
C ILE A 304 -14.59 -13.34 -10.24
N ASN A 305 -15.83 -12.88 -10.02
CA ASN A 305 -16.53 -11.97 -10.92
C ASN A 305 -16.87 -10.63 -10.20
N GLU A 306 -17.45 -9.70 -10.95
CA GLU A 306 -17.80 -8.36 -10.43
C GLU A 306 -18.81 -8.42 -9.27
N THR A 307 -19.80 -9.31 -9.34
CA THR A 307 -20.81 -9.49 -8.28
C THR A 307 -20.19 -9.97 -6.98
N MET A 308 -19.23 -10.92 -7.03
CA MET A 308 -18.50 -11.39 -5.86
C MET A 308 -17.68 -10.27 -5.20
N ARG A 309 -17.10 -9.37 -6.00
CA ARG A 309 -16.43 -8.16 -5.48
C ARG A 309 -17.46 -7.16 -4.91
N TYR A 310 -18.61 -6.97 -5.55
CA TYR A 310 -19.67 -6.09 -5.02
C TYR A 310 -20.13 -6.57 -3.65
N ILE A 311 -20.44 -7.87 -3.50
CA ILE A 311 -20.80 -8.50 -2.22
C ILE A 311 -19.73 -8.26 -1.16
N LEU A 312 -18.45 -8.45 -1.51
CA LEU A 312 -17.34 -8.17 -0.58
C LEU A 312 -17.32 -6.70 -0.14
N VAL A 313 -17.46 -5.76 -1.08
CA VAL A 313 -17.32 -4.34 -0.77
C VAL A 313 -18.53 -3.80 0.00
N ASP A 314 -19.74 -4.32 -0.25
CA ASP A 314 -20.93 -3.97 0.55
C ASP A 314 -20.76 -4.47 1.99
N TRP A 315 -20.35 -5.72 2.21
CA TRP A 315 -20.03 -6.25 3.55
C TRP A 315 -18.91 -5.48 4.26
N LEU A 316 -17.86 -5.06 3.54
CA LEU A 316 -16.82 -4.19 4.10
C LEU A 316 -17.35 -2.80 4.48
N VAL A 317 -18.44 -2.32 3.87
CA VAL A 317 -19.14 -1.10 4.30
C VAL A 317 -19.91 -1.34 5.60
N GLU A 318 -20.56 -2.50 5.76
CA GLU A 318 -21.23 -2.89 7.02
C GLU A 318 -20.23 -2.89 8.18
N VAL A 319 -19.11 -3.60 8.01
CA VAL A 319 -18.01 -3.65 9.00
C VAL A 319 -17.46 -2.25 9.28
N ALA A 320 -17.20 -1.44 8.25
CA ALA A 320 -16.72 -0.07 8.40
C ALA A 320 -17.76 0.90 8.99
N THR A 321 -19.03 0.51 9.10
CA THR A 321 -20.09 1.30 9.75
C THR A 321 -20.25 0.87 11.19
N MET A 322 -20.27 -0.43 11.46
CA MET A 322 -20.32 -1.00 12.82
C MET A 322 -19.07 -0.66 13.66
N LYS A 323 -17.91 -0.43 13.02
CA LYS A 323 -16.67 0.04 13.66
C LYS A 323 -16.38 1.54 13.48
N ASP A 324 -17.37 2.31 13.01
CA ASP A 324 -17.28 3.76 12.70
C ASP A 324 -16.04 4.20 11.89
N PHE A 325 -15.49 3.30 11.07
CA PHE A 325 -14.29 3.57 10.29
C PHE A 325 -14.57 4.61 9.19
N SER A 326 -13.68 5.60 9.13
CA SER A 326 -13.79 6.70 8.18
C SER A 326 -13.85 6.26 6.71
N CYS A 327 -14.55 7.03 5.88
CA CYS A 327 -14.61 6.87 4.42
C CYS A 327 -13.23 6.62 3.79
N LEU A 328 -12.20 7.32 4.28
CA LEU A 328 -10.83 7.20 3.80
C LEU A 328 -10.22 5.81 4.07
N CYS A 329 -10.51 5.22 5.24
CA CYS A 329 -10.07 3.87 5.57
C CYS A 329 -10.77 2.81 4.72
N LEU A 330 -12.07 2.97 4.46
CA LEU A 330 -12.83 2.10 3.56
C LEU A 330 -12.31 2.20 2.11
N HIS A 331 -12.16 3.41 1.56
CA HIS A 331 -11.59 3.63 0.23
C HIS A 331 -10.15 3.09 0.10
N MET A 332 -9.32 3.21 1.15
CA MET A 332 -8.00 2.56 1.20
C MET A 332 -8.09 1.03 1.18
N THR A 333 -8.97 0.45 1.99
CA THR A 333 -9.18 -1.00 2.11
C THR A 333 -9.57 -1.60 0.76
N VAL A 334 -10.59 -1.04 0.11
CA VAL A 334 -11.05 -1.49 -1.21
C VAL A 334 -9.95 -1.30 -2.26
N GLY A 335 -9.23 -0.17 -2.23
CA GLY A 335 -8.07 0.06 -3.09
C GLY A 335 -6.89 -0.90 -2.82
N CYS A 336 -6.78 -1.48 -1.63
CA CYS A 336 -5.83 -2.53 -1.28
C CYS A 336 -6.23 -3.87 -1.94
N VAL A 337 -7.49 -4.27 -1.75
CA VAL A 337 -8.09 -5.47 -2.37
C VAL A 337 -7.97 -5.43 -3.90
N ASP A 338 -8.36 -4.33 -4.56
CA ASP A 338 -8.35 -4.21 -6.02
C ASP A 338 -6.93 -4.28 -6.62
N ARG A 339 -5.91 -3.82 -5.88
CA ARG A 339 -4.51 -3.95 -6.31
C ARG A 339 -3.98 -5.35 -6.10
N TYR A 340 -4.35 -6.02 -5.00
CA TYR A 340 -3.97 -7.42 -4.77
C TYR A 340 -4.61 -8.33 -5.83
N LEU A 341 -5.90 -8.17 -6.12
CA LEU A 341 -6.62 -8.91 -7.17
C LEU A 341 -6.11 -8.63 -8.60
N LYS A 342 -5.31 -7.58 -8.81
CA LYS A 342 -4.61 -7.31 -10.07
C LYS A 342 -3.29 -8.10 -10.20
N LEU A 343 -2.76 -8.64 -9.09
CA LEU A 343 -1.42 -9.23 -9.03
C LEU A 343 -1.44 -10.74 -8.73
N ARG A 344 -2.22 -11.18 -7.75
CA ARG A 344 -2.31 -12.58 -7.31
C ARG A 344 -3.68 -13.18 -7.62
N PRO A 345 -3.80 -14.41 -8.15
CA PRO A 345 -5.08 -15.08 -8.37
C PRO A 345 -5.71 -15.53 -7.05
N VAL A 346 -6.99 -15.24 -6.81
CA VAL A 346 -7.64 -15.54 -5.51
C VAL A 346 -8.79 -16.54 -5.69
N PRO A 347 -8.85 -17.63 -4.90
CA PRO A 347 -10.00 -18.53 -4.90
C PRO A 347 -11.17 -17.88 -4.15
N ARG A 348 -12.40 -18.20 -4.57
CA ARG A 348 -13.64 -17.58 -4.03
C ARG A 348 -13.73 -17.62 -2.50
N TYR A 349 -13.31 -18.73 -1.89
CA TYR A 349 -13.35 -18.93 -0.43
C TYR A 349 -12.28 -18.13 0.34
N GLN A 350 -11.39 -17.38 -0.31
CA GLN A 350 -10.44 -16.46 0.35
C GLN A 350 -10.73 -14.99 0.04
N LEU A 351 -11.80 -14.68 -0.70
CA LEU A 351 -12.10 -13.29 -1.08
C LEU A 351 -12.49 -12.43 0.13
N GLN A 352 -13.23 -13.01 1.09
CA GLN A 352 -13.54 -12.33 2.36
C GLN A 352 -12.30 -12.19 3.26
N LEU A 353 -11.49 -13.25 3.36
CA LEU A 353 -10.20 -13.25 4.07
C LEU A 353 -9.28 -12.12 3.57
N LEU A 354 -9.15 -11.98 2.25
CA LEU A 354 -8.43 -10.86 1.63
C LEU A 354 -9.02 -9.51 2.04
N GLY A 355 -10.34 -9.34 1.94
CA GLY A 355 -11.00 -8.07 2.27
C GLY A 355 -10.77 -7.63 3.71
N ILE A 356 -10.95 -8.54 4.68
CA ILE A 356 -10.81 -8.22 6.10
C ILE A 356 -9.34 -8.06 6.51
N ALA A 357 -8.41 -8.85 5.93
CA ALA A 357 -6.97 -8.65 6.13
C ALA A 357 -6.47 -7.30 5.54
N CYS A 358 -6.99 -6.90 4.38
CA CYS A 358 -6.78 -5.54 3.86
C CYS A 358 -7.30 -4.48 4.82
N MET A 359 -8.44 -4.70 5.50
CA MET A 359 -8.99 -3.76 6.49
C MET A 359 -8.09 -3.67 7.72
N VAL A 360 -7.63 -4.79 8.30
CA VAL A 360 -6.68 -4.81 9.43
C VAL A 360 -5.43 -3.98 9.10
N ILE A 361 -4.84 -4.18 7.92
CA ILE A 361 -3.69 -3.40 7.44
C ILE A 361 -4.04 -1.90 7.30
N CYS A 362 -5.17 -1.57 6.68
CA CYS A 362 -5.55 -0.18 6.41
C CYS A 362 -5.97 0.59 7.68
N THR A 363 -6.63 -0.05 8.65
CA THR A 363 -6.95 0.57 9.95
C THR A 363 -5.67 0.87 10.72
N ARG A 364 -4.72 -0.08 10.77
CA ARG A 364 -3.39 0.13 11.36
C ARG A 364 -2.59 1.23 10.67
N PHE A 365 -2.85 1.51 9.40
CA PHE A 365 -2.18 2.59 8.66
C PHE A 365 -2.78 3.98 8.93
N ILE A 366 -4.10 4.14 8.89
CA ILE A 366 -4.73 5.48 8.83
C ILE A 366 -5.50 5.89 10.09
N SER A 367 -5.88 4.93 10.94
CA SER A 367 -6.76 5.16 12.09
C SER A 367 -6.02 5.16 13.41
N LYS A 368 -6.62 5.74 14.47
CA LYS A 368 -6.18 5.54 15.86
C LYS A 368 -6.60 4.13 16.30
N GLU A 369 -7.90 3.94 16.42
CA GLU A 369 -8.56 2.64 16.65
C GLU A 369 -8.28 1.70 15.47
N ILE A 370 -7.93 0.45 15.78
CA ILE A 370 -7.60 -0.57 14.78
C ILE A 370 -8.65 -1.65 14.76
N LEU A 371 -8.76 -2.37 13.65
CA LEU A 371 -9.29 -3.72 13.69
C LEU A 371 -8.14 -4.67 14.10
N THR A 372 -8.28 -5.36 15.22
CA THR A 372 -7.34 -6.42 15.64
C THR A 372 -7.54 -7.67 14.80
N ILE A 373 -6.55 -8.57 14.78
CA ILE A 373 -6.67 -9.85 14.07
C ILE A 373 -7.76 -10.73 14.70
N ARG A 374 -7.93 -10.67 16.04
CA ARG A 374 -8.93 -11.46 16.77
C ARG A 374 -10.36 -11.00 16.45
N GLU A 375 -10.60 -9.69 16.37
CA GLU A 375 -11.87 -9.16 15.88
C GLU A 375 -12.11 -9.51 14.40
N ALA A 376 -11.08 -9.44 13.54
CA ALA A 376 -11.21 -9.81 12.14
C ALA A 376 -11.62 -11.28 11.94
N VAL A 377 -11.11 -12.19 12.79
CA VAL A 377 -11.57 -13.59 12.85
C VAL A 377 -13.05 -13.66 13.26
N TRP A 378 -13.41 -13.00 14.36
CA TRP A 378 -14.79 -12.99 14.87
C TRP A 378 -15.80 -12.42 13.87
N LEU A 379 -15.47 -11.34 13.17
CA LEU A 379 -16.30 -10.72 12.12
C LEU A 379 -16.51 -11.60 10.89
N THR A 380 -15.71 -12.64 10.71
CA THR A 380 -15.92 -13.66 9.67
C THR A 380 -16.60 -14.91 10.21
N ASP A 381 -17.22 -14.82 11.39
CA ASP A 381 -17.84 -15.92 12.14
C ASP A 381 -16.90 -17.12 12.32
N ASN A 382 -15.60 -16.84 12.47
CA ASN A 382 -14.53 -17.84 12.60
C ASN A 382 -14.37 -18.74 11.35
N THR A 383 -14.86 -18.29 10.18
CA THR A 383 -14.63 -18.97 8.88
C THR A 383 -13.14 -19.08 8.54
N TYR A 384 -12.33 -18.14 9.02
CA TYR A 384 -10.87 -18.14 8.92
C TYR A 384 -10.24 -18.08 10.31
N LYS A 385 -9.05 -18.67 10.46
CA LYS A 385 -8.32 -18.65 11.73
C LYS A 385 -7.40 -17.43 11.85
N TYR A 386 -6.89 -17.22 13.06
CA TYR A 386 -5.89 -16.22 13.37
C TYR A 386 -4.65 -16.35 12.45
N GLU A 387 -4.18 -17.58 12.25
CA GLU A 387 -3.04 -17.86 11.35
C GLU A 387 -3.36 -17.53 9.88
N ASP A 388 -4.59 -17.73 9.42
CA ASP A 388 -4.98 -17.44 8.03
C ASP A 388 -4.97 -15.93 7.76
N LEU A 389 -5.39 -15.13 8.73
CA LEU A 389 -5.24 -13.67 8.72
C LEU A 389 -3.76 -13.26 8.69
N VAL A 390 -2.91 -13.85 9.54
CA VAL A 390 -1.47 -13.55 9.61
C VAL A 390 -0.78 -13.85 8.26
N ARG A 391 -1.07 -15.01 7.66
CA ARG A 391 -0.55 -15.39 6.33
C ARG A 391 -1.04 -14.42 5.25
N MET A 392 -2.35 -14.14 5.20
CA MET A 392 -2.94 -13.23 4.21
C MET A 392 -2.35 -11.82 4.33
N MET A 393 -2.09 -11.30 5.53
CA MET A 393 -1.39 -10.01 5.70
C MET A 393 0.01 -10.03 5.09
N GLY A 394 0.77 -11.13 5.25
CA GLY A 394 2.09 -11.27 4.63
C GLY A 394 2.03 -11.38 3.10
N GLU A 395 1.04 -12.07 2.54
CA GLU A 395 0.78 -12.04 1.09
C GLU A 395 0.46 -10.63 0.60
N ILE A 396 -0.43 -9.89 1.28
CA ILE A 396 -0.81 -8.53 0.89
C ILE A 396 0.40 -7.58 0.90
N ILE A 397 1.19 -7.57 1.97
CA ILE A 397 2.34 -6.65 2.09
C ILE A 397 3.46 -7.01 1.12
N SER A 398 3.73 -8.30 0.88
CA SER A 398 4.74 -8.73 -0.09
C SER A 398 4.30 -8.42 -1.52
N ALA A 399 3.08 -8.81 -1.93
CA ALA A 399 2.56 -8.58 -3.28
C ALA A 399 2.37 -7.09 -3.62
N LEU A 400 2.06 -6.24 -2.63
CA LEU A 400 1.95 -4.78 -2.83
C LEU A 400 3.28 -4.02 -2.64
N GLU A 401 4.41 -4.71 -2.45
CA GLU A 401 5.73 -4.09 -2.22
C GLU A 401 5.67 -3.03 -1.10
N GLY A 402 4.98 -3.31 0.01
CA GLY A 402 4.75 -2.38 1.13
C GLY A 402 3.93 -1.11 0.82
N LYS A 403 3.47 -0.89 -0.42
CA LYS A 403 2.83 0.36 -0.89
C LYS A 403 1.36 0.42 -0.51
N ILE A 404 1.06 0.43 0.79
CA ILE A 404 -0.30 0.28 1.34
C ILE A 404 -1.25 1.40 0.90
N ARG A 405 -0.83 2.68 0.98
CA ARG A 405 -1.69 3.84 0.69
C ARG A 405 -1.34 4.48 -0.66
N ILE A 406 -2.37 4.89 -1.40
CA ILE A 406 -2.30 5.65 -2.66
C ILE A 406 -3.44 6.68 -2.69
N PRO A 407 -3.40 7.74 -3.53
CA PRO A 407 -4.50 8.69 -3.68
C PRO A 407 -5.83 8.02 -4.06
N THR A 408 -6.83 8.17 -3.21
CA THR A 408 -8.20 7.66 -3.40
C THR A 408 -9.14 8.78 -3.89
N VAL A 409 -10.38 8.42 -4.26
CA VAL A 409 -11.44 9.38 -4.57
C VAL A 409 -11.66 10.38 -3.41
N VAL A 410 -11.50 9.93 -2.15
CA VAL A 410 -11.66 10.78 -0.96
C VAL A 410 -10.57 11.84 -0.87
N ASP A 411 -9.32 11.50 -1.18
CA ASP A 411 -8.20 12.46 -1.13
C ASP A 411 -8.39 13.60 -2.16
N TYR A 412 -8.87 13.28 -3.37
CA TYR A 412 -9.25 14.30 -4.37
C TYR A 412 -10.52 15.07 -3.99
N LYS A 413 -11.50 14.41 -3.35
CA LYS A 413 -12.70 15.05 -2.78
C LYS A 413 -12.33 16.12 -1.76
N GLU A 414 -11.41 15.84 -0.84
CA GLU A 414 -10.99 16.80 0.18
C GLU A 414 -10.29 18.03 -0.43
N VAL A 415 -9.56 17.88 -1.54
CA VAL A 415 -9.01 19.03 -2.29
C VAL A 415 -10.15 19.87 -2.89
N LEU A 416 -11.12 19.22 -3.54
CA LEU A 416 -12.27 19.90 -4.14
C LEU A 416 -13.14 20.65 -3.10
N SER A 417 -13.35 20.06 -1.91
CA SER A 417 -14.08 20.69 -0.80
C SER A 417 -13.30 21.82 -0.10
N ASN A 418 -12.02 22.03 -0.41
CA ASN A 418 -11.30 23.26 -0.05
C ASN A 418 -11.43 24.34 -1.14
N ILE A 419 -11.46 23.95 -2.43
CA ILE A 419 -11.60 24.89 -3.55
C ILE A 419 -13.02 25.50 -3.61
N VAL A 420 -14.04 24.73 -3.21
CA VAL A 420 -15.45 25.12 -3.29
C VAL A 420 -16.15 24.93 -1.95
N SER A 421 -16.70 26.01 -1.41
CA SER A 421 -17.63 25.94 -0.28
C SER A 421 -18.90 25.21 -0.67
N LEU A 422 -19.31 24.23 0.14
CA LEU A 422 -20.50 23.41 -0.05
C LEU A 422 -21.34 23.44 1.23
N GLU A 423 -22.65 23.41 1.08
CA GLU A 423 -23.56 23.17 2.21
C GLU A 423 -23.37 21.75 2.75
N ARG A 424 -23.61 21.54 4.06
CA ARG A 424 -23.37 20.26 4.75
C ARG A 424 -24.05 19.09 4.03
N ARG A 425 -25.35 19.24 3.71
CA ARG A 425 -26.12 18.23 2.99
C ARG A 425 -25.49 17.89 1.62
N THR A 426 -25.02 18.91 0.88
CA THR A 426 -24.35 18.69 -0.42
C THR A 426 -23.02 17.96 -0.26
N LEU A 427 -22.28 18.23 0.83
CA LEU A 427 -21.05 17.49 1.17
C LEU A 427 -21.35 16.03 1.59
N HIS A 428 -22.47 15.79 2.28
CA HIS A 428 -22.93 14.44 2.61
C HIS A 428 -23.38 13.66 1.36
N LEU A 429 -24.21 14.25 0.48
CA LEU A 429 -24.57 13.63 -0.80
C LEU A 429 -23.34 13.36 -1.68
N TYR A 430 -22.38 14.29 -1.72
CA TYR A 430 -21.11 14.08 -2.42
C TYR A 430 -20.30 12.91 -1.80
N SER A 431 -20.34 12.76 -0.47
CA SER A 431 -19.72 11.62 0.23
C SER A 431 -20.38 10.29 -0.14
N PHE A 432 -21.72 10.25 -0.11
CA PHE A 432 -22.54 9.10 -0.47
C PHE A 432 -22.29 8.64 -1.92
N ILE A 433 -22.23 9.58 -2.88
CA ILE A 433 -21.92 9.28 -4.29
C ILE A 433 -20.49 8.72 -4.43
N CYS A 434 -19.52 9.23 -3.66
CA CYS A 434 -18.16 8.69 -3.66
C CYS A 434 -18.11 7.24 -3.15
N GLU A 435 -18.82 6.89 -2.07
CA GLU A 435 -18.86 5.51 -1.57
C GLU A 435 -19.67 4.57 -2.49
N LEU A 436 -20.78 5.01 -3.08
CA LEU A 436 -21.52 4.22 -4.10
C LEU A 436 -20.66 3.90 -5.34
N SER A 437 -19.63 4.71 -5.62
CA SER A 437 -18.68 4.44 -6.71
C SER A 437 -17.72 3.27 -6.40
N LEU A 438 -17.44 2.96 -5.13
CA LEU A 438 -16.54 1.85 -4.73
C LEU A 438 -17.08 0.48 -5.15
N LEU A 439 -18.39 0.30 -5.12
CA LEU A 439 -19.06 -0.97 -5.43
C LEU A 439 -18.90 -1.35 -6.92
N ASN A 440 -18.78 -0.36 -7.81
CA ASN A 440 -19.01 -0.49 -9.24
C ASN A 440 -17.73 -0.50 -10.10
N THR A 441 -17.20 -1.69 -10.42
CA THR A 441 -15.93 -1.81 -11.19
C THR A 441 -15.97 -1.22 -12.61
N SER A 442 -17.17 -1.02 -13.17
CA SER A 442 -17.34 -0.38 -14.48
C SER A 442 -16.84 1.08 -14.51
N LEU A 443 -16.87 1.76 -13.36
CA LEU A 443 -16.40 3.14 -13.19
C LEU A 443 -14.86 3.26 -13.23
N PHE A 444 -14.12 2.15 -13.13
CA PHE A 444 -12.65 2.11 -13.13
C PHE A 444 -11.99 2.53 -14.46
N VAL A 445 -12.79 2.77 -15.51
CA VAL A 445 -12.34 3.43 -16.75
C VAL A 445 -11.89 4.88 -16.47
N TYR A 446 -12.40 5.49 -15.40
CA TYR A 446 -12.07 6.84 -14.97
C TYR A 446 -11.01 6.83 -13.84
N SER A 447 -10.20 7.90 -13.76
CA SER A 447 -9.24 8.07 -12.66
C SER A 447 -9.94 8.54 -11.37
N PRO A 448 -9.36 8.29 -10.18
CA PRO A 448 -9.92 8.77 -8.92
C PRO A 448 -10.19 10.28 -8.88
N ALA A 449 -9.36 11.10 -9.53
CA ALA A 449 -9.58 12.54 -9.68
C ALA A 449 -10.81 12.89 -10.53
N ARG A 450 -11.01 12.19 -11.66
CA ARG A 450 -12.16 12.39 -12.56
C ARG A 450 -13.46 11.89 -11.92
N LEU A 451 -13.39 10.80 -11.15
CA LEU A 451 -14.51 10.31 -10.33
C LEU A 451 -14.91 11.32 -9.24
N ALA A 452 -13.95 11.87 -8.49
CA ALA A 452 -14.23 12.91 -7.49
C ALA A 452 -14.87 14.16 -8.14
N ALA A 453 -14.30 14.65 -9.25
CA ALA A 453 -14.85 15.78 -10.00
C ALA A 453 -16.27 15.53 -10.53
N ALA A 454 -16.54 14.34 -11.07
CA ALA A 454 -17.87 13.95 -11.56
C ALA A 454 -18.88 13.75 -10.40
N ALA A 455 -18.46 13.20 -9.26
CA ALA A 455 -19.30 13.05 -8.08
C ALA A 455 -19.68 14.40 -7.46
N LEU A 456 -18.75 15.38 -7.43
CA LEU A 456 -19.04 16.76 -7.04
C LEU A 456 -20.06 17.41 -7.98
N LEU A 457 -19.83 17.28 -9.29
CA LEU A 457 -20.70 17.82 -10.32
C LEU A 457 -22.11 17.23 -10.20
N LEU A 458 -22.22 15.90 -10.04
CA LEU A 458 -23.49 15.22 -9.83
C LEU A 458 -24.20 15.70 -8.55
N ALA A 459 -23.52 15.72 -7.39
CA ALA A 459 -24.10 16.20 -6.14
C ALA A 459 -24.67 17.64 -6.28
N LYS A 460 -23.93 18.52 -6.96
CA LYS A 460 -24.37 19.90 -7.20
C LYS A 460 -25.53 20.03 -8.20
N ILE A 461 -25.64 19.13 -9.18
CA ILE A 461 -26.81 19.06 -10.07
C ILE A 461 -28.05 18.55 -9.32
N LEU A 462 -27.89 17.52 -8.49
CA LEU A 462 -28.99 16.94 -7.72
C LEU A 462 -29.59 17.95 -6.72
N HIS A 463 -28.75 18.73 -6.04
CA HIS A 463 -29.18 19.85 -5.19
C HIS A 463 -29.50 21.15 -5.97
N GLY A 464 -29.63 21.10 -7.31
CA GLY A 464 -30.14 22.21 -8.10
C GLY A 464 -29.25 23.46 -8.19
N HIS A 465 -27.95 23.37 -7.92
CA HIS A 465 -27.04 24.52 -8.03
C HIS A 465 -26.96 25.01 -9.48
N ALA A 466 -27.36 26.27 -9.74
CA ALA A 466 -27.44 26.86 -11.08
C ALA A 466 -26.11 26.86 -11.88
N HIS A 467 -24.96 26.86 -11.19
CA HIS A 467 -23.63 26.75 -11.80
C HIS A 467 -22.86 25.59 -11.13
N PRO A 468 -23.14 24.33 -11.50
CA PRO A 468 -22.63 23.18 -10.78
C PRO A 468 -21.14 22.92 -11.10
N TRP A 469 -20.72 23.16 -12.35
CA TRP A 469 -19.32 23.31 -12.75
C TRP A 469 -19.01 24.79 -13.03
N THR A 470 -17.84 25.28 -12.59
CA THR A 470 -17.44 26.70 -12.73
C THR A 470 -16.12 26.80 -13.50
N SER A 471 -15.78 28.01 -13.97
CA SER A 471 -14.46 28.27 -14.58
C SER A 471 -13.32 27.95 -13.59
N GLN A 472 -13.42 28.39 -12.34
CA GLN A 472 -12.48 28.07 -11.26
C GLN A 472 -12.29 26.55 -11.08
N LEU A 473 -13.36 25.76 -11.10
CA LEU A 473 -13.27 24.29 -11.03
C LEU A 473 -12.57 23.70 -12.27
N SER A 474 -12.86 24.25 -13.45
CA SER A 474 -12.22 23.83 -14.71
C SER A 474 -10.72 24.16 -14.72
N GLU A 475 -10.35 25.37 -14.28
CA GLU A 475 -8.97 25.85 -14.20
C GLU A 475 -8.16 25.11 -13.12
N CYS A 476 -8.74 24.83 -11.95
CA CYS A 476 -8.05 24.12 -10.87
C CYS A 476 -7.95 22.60 -11.10
N THR A 477 -8.82 21.97 -11.88
CA THR A 477 -8.75 20.51 -12.12
C THR A 477 -8.17 20.14 -13.49
N GLY A 478 -8.25 21.05 -14.47
CA GLY A 478 -7.98 20.76 -15.87
C GLY A 478 -9.10 19.98 -16.58
N PHE A 479 -10.25 19.72 -15.94
CA PHE A 479 -11.40 19.07 -16.57
C PHE A 479 -12.46 20.10 -16.98
N SER A 480 -12.84 20.07 -18.27
CA SER A 480 -14.03 20.80 -18.74
C SER A 480 -15.33 20.11 -18.28
N LEU A 481 -16.47 20.77 -18.48
CA LEU A 481 -17.78 20.13 -18.28
C LEU A 481 -17.93 18.91 -19.21
N GLU A 482 -17.51 19.04 -20.47
CA GLU A 482 -17.59 17.99 -21.50
C GLU A 482 -16.75 16.75 -21.13
N ASP A 483 -15.58 16.95 -20.49
CA ASP A 483 -14.76 15.86 -19.96
C ASP A 483 -15.47 15.07 -18.83
N LEU A 484 -16.35 15.72 -18.08
CA LEU A 484 -17.05 15.09 -16.97
C LEU A 484 -18.37 14.45 -17.37
N LEU A 485 -19.04 14.90 -18.44
CA LEU A 485 -20.35 14.36 -18.87
C LEU A 485 -20.40 12.82 -18.95
N PRO A 486 -19.46 12.10 -19.61
CA PRO A 486 -19.50 10.63 -19.67
C PRO A 486 -19.33 9.97 -18.29
N CYS A 487 -18.57 10.62 -17.40
CA CYS A 487 -18.33 10.14 -16.04
C CYS A 487 -19.56 10.37 -15.15
N VAL A 488 -20.19 11.55 -15.23
CA VAL A 488 -21.41 11.91 -14.50
C VAL A 488 -22.58 10.99 -14.88
N LEU A 489 -22.78 10.76 -16.18
CA LEU A 489 -23.87 9.90 -16.66
C LEU A 489 -23.65 8.42 -16.27
N HIS A 490 -22.44 7.89 -16.45
CA HIS A 490 -22.12 6.51 -16.06
C HIS A 490 -22.20 6.32 -14.53
N LEU A 491 -21.79 7.32 -13.75
CA LEU A 491 -21.89 7.33 -12.29
C LEU A 491 -23.36 7.37 -11.83
N HIS A 492 -24.19 8.27 -12.36
CA HIS A 492 -25.62 8.30 -12.04
C HIS A 492 -26.30 6.99 -12.41
N GLN A 493 -26.01 6.45 -13.60
CA GLN A 493 -26.55 5.17 -14.04
C GLN A 493 -26.24 4.04 -13.03
N LYS A 494 -24.96 3.87 -12.66
CA LYS A 494 -24.50 2.77 -11.80
C LYS A 494 -24.86 2.93 -10.32
N CYS A 495 -25.14 4.16 -9.87
CA CYS A 495 -25.44 4.44 -8.47
C CYS A 495 -26.95 4.61 -8.19
N PHE A 496 -27.77 4.94 -9.19
CA PHE A 496 -29.18 5.31 -8.99
C PHE A 496 -30.19 4.78 -10.03
N HIS A 497 -29.76 4.21 -11.16
CA HIS A 497 -30.68 3.72 -12.21
C HIS A 497 -30.67 2.20 -12.36
N ASP A 498 -29.48 1.58 -12.44
CA ASP A 498 -29.35 0.15 -12.61
C ASP A 498 -29.80 -0.61 -11.35
N GLU A 499 -30.37 -1.81 -11.51
CA GLU A 499 -30.84 -2.61 -10.38
C GLU A 499 -29.70 -2.96 -9.41
N VAL A 500 -29.94 -2.76 -8.12
CA VAL A 500 -29.01 -3.12 -7.05
C VAL A 500 -28.77 -4.63 -7.09
N PRO A 501 -27.51 -5.10 -7.20
CA PRO A 501 -27.20 -6.52 -7.17
C PRO A 501 -27.71 -7.20 -5.92
N LYS A 502 -28.22 -8.42 -6.10
CA LYS A 502 -28.74 -9.25 -5.02
C LYS A 502 -27.71 -10.28 -4.59
N ASP A 503 -27.73 -10.62 -3.30
CA ASP A 503 -26.94 -11.69 -2.73
C ASP A 503 -27.52 -13.09 -3.08
N TYR A 504 -26.98 -14.15 -2.47
CA TYR A 504 -27.50 -15.51 -2.66
C TYR A 504 -28.87 -15.72 -1.99
N ARG A 505 -29.22 -14.98 -0.93
CA ARG A 505 -30.53 -14.95 -0.25
C ARG A 505 -31.60 -14.14 -1.00
N GLN A 506 -31.25 -13.48 -2.11
CA GLN A 506 -32.09 -12.55 -2.89
C GLN A 506 -32.35 -11.18 -2.23
N VAL A 507 -31.59 -10.84 -1.18
CA VAL A 507 -31.58 -9.52 -0.53
C VAL A 507 -30.78 -8.54 -1.39
N SER A 508 -31.23 -7.29 -1.47
CA SER A 508 -30.51 -6.21 -2.18
C SER A 508 -29.33 -5.70 -1.34
N LEU A 509 -28.15 -5.61 -1.95
CA LEU A 509 -26.92 -5.14 -1.31
C LEU A 509 -26.93 -3.60 -1.17
N THR A 510 -27.24 -3.12 0.03
CA THR A 510 -27.57 -1.71 0.32
C THR A 510 -26.79 -1.09 1.48
N ALA A 511 -25.66 -1.68 1.93
CA ALA A 511 -24.92 -1.19 3.09
C ALA A 511 -24.48 0.28 2.96
N VAL A 512 -24.05 0.70 1.76
CA VAL A 512 -23.72 2.12 1.48
C VAL A 512 -24.93 3.05 1.56
N ARG A 513 -26.16 2.57 1.33
CA ARG A 513 -27.36 3.38 1.55
C ARG A 513 -27.59 3.56 3.04
N GLN A 514 -27.71 2.45 3.77
CA GLN A 514 -27.97 2.41 5.22
C GLN A 514 -26.98 3.26 6.02
N ARG A 515 -25.67 3.18 5.69
CA ARG A 515 -24.62 4.03 6.26
C ARG A 515 -24.88 5.54 6.15
N PHE A 516 -25.56 5.97 5.08
CA PHE A 516 -25.94 7.38 4.84
C PHE A 516 -27.43 7.67 5.14
N GLU A 517 -28.17 6.72 5.70
CA GLU A 517 -29.51 6.92 6.26
C GLU A 517 -29.48 7.37 7.74
N ASP A 518 -28.32 7.28 8.37
CA ASP A 518 -27.96 7.82 9.69
C ASP A 518 -28.09 9.37 9.73
N GLU A 519 -28.64 9.90 10.83
CA GLU A 519 -28.83 11.34 11.06
C GLU A 519 -27.53 12.15 10.93
N ARG A 520 -26.38 11.53 11.26
CA ARG A 520 -25.03 12.14 11.13
C ARG A 520 -24.72 12.57 9.68
N TYR A 521 -25.40 12.01 8.69
CA TYR A 521 -25.26 12.34 7.27
C TYR A 521 -26.47 13.10 6.67
N ASP A 522 -27.29 13.76 7.50
CA ASP A 522 -28.56 14.41 7.11
C ASP A 522 -29.56 13.45 6.37
N GLU A 523 -29.47 12.13 6.62
CA GLU A 523 -30.27 11.08 5.96
C GLU A 523 -30.21 11.03 4.41
N VAL A 524 -29.13 11.51 3.77
CA VAL A 524 -29.04 11.58 2.29
C VAL A 524 -29.19 10.24 1.57
N GLY A 525 -29.01 9.10 2.26
CA GLY A 525 -29.29 7.76 1.74
C GLY A 525 -30.76 7.56 1.32
N LYS A 526 -31.70 8.25 1.97
CA LYS A 526 -33.15 8.19 1.73
C LYS A 526 -33.63 9.13 0.62
N GLU A 527 -32.74 9.96 0.04
CA GLU A 527 -33.14 11.05 -0.85
C GLU A 527 -33.60 10.57 -2.24
N LYS A 528 -34.69 11.15 -2.75
CA LYS A 528 -35.26 10.82 -4.06
C LYS A 528 -34.49 11.53 -5.18
N VAL A 529 -33.41 10.90 -5.62
CA VAL A 529 -32.58 11.30 -6.76
C VAL A 529 -33.41 11.36 -8.07
N MET A 530 -33.12 12.36 -8.92
CA MET A 530 -33.79 12.52 -10.22
C MET A 530 -33.52 11.34 -11.18
N SER A 531 -34.43 11.12 -12.12
CA SER A 531 -34.28 10.08 -13.15
C SER A 531 -33.15 10.38 -14.14
N TYR A 532 -32.60 9.33 -14.76
CA TYR A 532 -31.53 9.43 -15.76
C TYR A 532 -31.94 10.30 -16.97
N SER A 533 -33.21 10.20 -17.40
CA SER A 533 -33.79 11.04 -18.46
C SER A 533 -33.86 12.53 -18.10
N GLN A 534 -34.15 12.86 -16.84
CA GLN A 534 -34.12 14.25 -16.35
C GLN A 534 -32.68 14.78 -16.31
N LEU A 535 -31.72 13.98 -15.82
CA LEU A 535 -30.31 14.35 -15.80
C LEU A 535 -29.75 14.61 -17.21
N CYS A 536 -30.02 13.74 -18.17
CA CYS A 536 -29.62 13.95 -19.58
C CYS A 536 -30.21 15.25 -20.16
N SER A 537 -31.48 15.52 -19.84
CA SER A 537 -32.17 16.73 -20.31
C SER A 537 -31.56 18.02 -19.72
N LEU A 538 -31.22 18.01 -18.43
CA LEU A 538 -30.55 19.14 -17.76
C LEU A 538 -29.11 19.37 -18.27
N LEU A 539 -28.42 18.29 -18.64
CA LEU A 539 -27.07 18.35 -19.20
C LEU A 539 -27.04 18.65 -20.72
N GLY A 540 -28.20 18.83 -21.36
CA GLY A 540 -28.30 19.08 -22.81
C GLY A 540 -27.89 17.89 -23.69
N VAL A 541 -27.70 16.71 -23.11
CA VAL A 541 -27.26 15.51 -23.80
C VAL A 541 -28.46 14.89 -24.51
N LYS A 542 -28.39 14.83 -25.85
CA LYS A 542 -29.40 14.11 -26.65
C LYS A 542 -29.39 12.64 -26.23
N GLN A 543 -30.57 12.11 -25.95
CA GLN A 543 -30.73 10.66 -25.75
C GLN A 543 -30.42 9.96 -27.07
N GLU A 544 -29.33 9.19 -27.10
CA GLU A 544 -29.30 8.00 -27.94
C GLU A 544 -30.07 6.93 -27.18
N ASP A 545 -31.10 6.34 -27.83
CA ASP A 545 -31.76 5.16 -27.27
C ASP A 545 -30.71 4.09 -26.96
N PRO A 546 -30.76 3.40 -25.81
CA PRO A 546 -29.87 2.29 -25.50
C PRO A 546 -30.25 1.05 -26.34
N LYS A 547 -29.98 1.11 -27.64
CA LYS A 547 -30.06 -0.03 -28.55
C LYS A 547 -29.04 -1.07 -28.08
N PRO A 548 -29.46 -2.33 -27.81
CA PRO A 548 -28.54 -3.36 -27.38
C PRO A 548 -27.53 -3.65 -28.49
N SER A 549 -26.27 -3.29 -28.28
CA SER A 549 -25.18 -3.64 -29.19
C SER A 549 -24.86 -5.14 -29.02
N PRO A 550 -24.88 -5.94 -30.10
CA PRO A 550 -24.85 -7.40 -29.99
C PRO A 550 -23.42 -7.92 -29.74
N LEU A 551 -23.01 -7.93 -28.48
CA LEU A 551 -21.92 -8.79 -27.98
C LEU A 551 -22.48 -9.94 -27.13
N HIS A 552 -23.51 -10.60 -27.66
CA HIS A 552 -23.90 -11.93 -27.20
C HIS A 552 -22.82 -12.96 -27.58
N THR A 553 -21.92 -13.25 -26.65
CA THR A 553 -21.23 -14.55 -26.64
C THR A 553 -22.31 -15.63 -26.56
N ASN A 554 -22.32 -16.57 -27.50
CA ASN A 554 -23.42 -17.53 -27.68
C ASN A 554 -23.71 -18.37 -26.41
N VAL A 555 -24.74 -17.99 -25.65
CA VAL A 555 -25.42 -18.88 -24.71
C VAL A 555 -26.47 -19.64 -25.52
N ILE A 556 -26.19 -20.90 -25.83
CA ILE A 556 -27.15 -21.78 -26.49
C ILE A 556 -28.21 -22.18 -25.45
N GLU A 557 -29.45 -21.72 -25.61
CA GLU A 557 -30.57 -22.26 -24.84
C GLU A 557 -30.81 -23.72 -25.22
N ILE A 558 -30.41 -24.65 -24.34
CA ILE A 558 -30.95 -26.02 -24.34
C ILE A 558 -32.07 -26.06 -23.30
N LYS A 559 -33.31 -25.86 -23.75
CA LYS A 559 -34.51 -26.01 -22.91
C LYS A 559 -35.17 -27.38 -23.10
N ALA A 560 -35.53 -28.00 -21.97
CA ALA A 560 -36.56 -29.02 -21.82
C ALA A 560 -36.39 -30.39 -22.54
N PHE A 561 -35.50 -31.24 -22.00
CA PHE A 561 -35.70 -32.70 -21.83
C PHE A 561 -34.75 -33.14 -20.69
N PHE A 562 -35.14 -33.90 -19.65
CA PHE A 562 -36.34 -34.70 -19.39
C PHE A 562 -36.98 -34.43 -18.01
N SER A 563 -38.22 -34.90 -17.83
CA SER A 563 -38.93 -34.93 -16.54
C SER A 563 -38.36 -35.96 -15.55
N SER A 564 -38.47 -35.69 -14.25
CA SER A 564 -38.15 -36.64 -13.18
C SER A 564 -39.16 -37.80 -13.13
N PRO A 565 -38.71 -39.08 -13.04
CA PRO A 565 -39.53 -40.19 -12.59
C PRO A 565 -39.38 -40.38 -11.07
N SER A 566 -40.47 -40.27 -10.31
CA SER A 566 -40.45 -40.48 -8.86
C SER A 566 -40.67 -41.94 -8.47
N GLY A 567 -39.83 -42.43 -7.55
CA GLY A 567 -40.14 -43.48 -6.59
C GLY A 567 -40.30 -44.94 -7.07
N LYS A 568 -39.45 -45.81 -6.51
CA LYS A 568 -39.92 -47.01 -5.79
C LYS A 568 -38.89 -47.49 -4.76
N ARG A 569 -39.38 -48.09 -3.68
CA ARG A 569 -38.60 -48.52 -2.51
C ARG A 569 -37.87 -49.85 -2.77
N SER A 570 -36.69 -50.01 -2.19
CA SER A 570 -36.22 -51.32 -1.72
C SER A 570 -35.40 -51.15 -0.43
N LYS A 571 -35.62 -52.01 0.56
CA LYS A 571 -34.84 -52.05 1.80
C LYS A 571 -33.71 -53.07 1.65
N ARG A 572 -32.49 -52.70 2.06
CA ARG A 572 -31.55 -53.62 2.74
C ARG A 572 -30.63 -52.82 3.66
N ARG A 573 -30.08 -53.50 4.67
CA ARG A 573 -29.41 -52.93 5.84
C ARG A 573 -28.16 -53.73 6.12
N ARG A 574 -26.98 -53.09 6.15
CA ARG A 574 -25.94 -53.37 7.15
C ARG A 574 -24.81 -52.33 7.19
N GLU A 575 -24.67 -51.78 8.39
CA GLU A 575 -23.46 -51.44 9.17
C GLU A 575 -22.06 -51.32 8.48
N ASP A 576 -21.33 -50.28 8.95
CA ASP A 576 -19.87 -50.10 9.12
C ASP A 576 -18.88 -49.96 7.92
N SER A 577 -18.46 -48.71 7.65
CA SER A 577 -17.09 -48.27 7.98
C SER A 577 -16.94 -46.73 7.91
N THR A 578 -16.12 -46.17 8.81
CA THR A 578 -15.77 -44.75 9.00
C THR A 578 -15.58 -43.88 7.74
N GLN A 579 -16.21 -42.69 7.73
CA GLN A 579 -15.90 -41.57 6.84
C GLN A 579 -16.05 -40.24 7.63
N ASP A 580 -15.12 -39.30 7.50
CA ASP A 580 -15.36 -37.87 7.79
C ASP A 580 -14.57 -37.03 6.76
N ASP A 581 -15.21 -36.76 5.63
CA ASP A 581 -14.67 -35.98 4.50
C ASP A 581 -15.43 -34.64 4.47
N ARG A 582 -14.86 -33.61 5.09
CA ARG A 582 -15.60 -32.38 5.43
C ARG A 582 -15.75 -31.45 4.23
N GLY A 583 -16.86 -31.64 3.53
CA GLY A 583 -17.30 -30.82 2.41
C GLY A 583 -17.47 -29.33 2.76
N SER A 584 -17.25 -28.49 1.76
CA SER A 584 -17.33 -27.03 1.88
C SER A 584 -18.76 -26.53 2.05
N LEU A 585 -18.99 -25.74 3.11
CA LEU A 585 -20.04 -24.74 3.20
C LEU A 585 -19.41 -23.42 3.65
N VAL A 586 -19.63 -22.35 2.89
CA VAL A 586 -19.24 -20.99 3.29
C VAL A 586 -20.49 -20.33 3.85
N THR A 587 -20.54 -20.14 5.16
CA THR A 587 -21.64 -19.49 5.87
C THR A 587 -21.19 -18.14 6.39
N THR A 588 -21.61 -17.06 5.74
CA THR A 588 -21.62 -15.72 6.32
C THR A 588 -22.98 -15.48 6.96
N PRO A 589 -23.10 -15.40 8.29
CA PRO A 589 -24.31 -14.95 8.95
C PRO A 589 -24.22 -13.46 9.30
N THR A 590 -25.37 -12.80 9.43
CA THR A 590 -25.55 -11.68 10.36
C THR A 590 -27.02 -11.66 10.79
N ALA A 591 -27.30 -11.12 11.96
CA ALA A 591 -28.54 -11.32 12.70
C ALA A 591 -29.82 -10.85 12.01
N GLU A 592 -30.85 -11.69 12.08
CA GLU A 592 -32.25 -11.26 12.22
C GLU A 592 -32.82 -11.98 13.45
N LEU A 593 -32.93 -11.27 14.59
CA LEU A 593 -33.61 -11.78 15.78
C LEU A 593 -35.12 -11.59 15.60
N SER A 594 -35.84 -12.67 15.25
CA SER A 594 -37.30 -12.67 15.19
C SER A 594 -37.90 -12.64 16.59
N THR A 595 -38.92 -11.79 16.79
CA THR A 595 -39.52 -11.47 18.09
C THR A 595 -40.35 -12.61 18.71
N GLN A 596 -39.72 -13.60 19.35
CA GLN A 596 -40.40 -14.50 20.29
C GLN A 596 -39.45 -15.31 21.21
N GLU A 597 -38.90 -14.72 22.29
CA GLU A 597 -38.45 -15.48 23.49
C GLU A 597 -38.18 -14.62 24.76
N GLU A 598 -39.01 -13.60 25.00
CA GLU A 598 -38.98 -12.83 26.25
C GLU A 598 -39.48 -13.66 27.46
N SER A 599 -38.58 -14.37 28.15
CA SER A 599 -38.80 -14.85 29.54
C SER A 599 -37.59 -15.47 30.25
N LEU A 600 -36.47 -15.79 29.56
CA LEU A 600 -35.36 -16.57 30.12
C LEU A 600 -33.96 -15.92 30.00
N LEU A 601 -33.89 -14.58 29.96
CA LEU A 601 -32.63 -13.82 29.85
C LEU A 601 -32.37 -12.84 31.01
N ASP A 602 -33.23 -12.83 32.03
CA ASP A 602 -33.26 -11.85 33.13
C ASP A 602 -32.23 -12.12 34.26
N SER A 603 -31.10 -12.77 33.93
CA SER A 603 -30.10 -13.20 34.92
C SER A 603 -28.63 -13.18 34.47
N PHE A 604 -28.30 -12.55 33.34
CA PHE A 604 -26.93 -12.48 32.81
C PHE A 604 -26.53 -11.12 32.22
N LEU A 605 -27.28 -10.06 32.52
CA LEU A 605 -26.97 -8.68 32.12
C LEU A 605 -26.79 -7.78 33.35
N ASP A 606 -25.64 -7.94 34.02
CA ASP A 606 -25.08 -6.89 34.89
C ASP A 606 -23.64 -6.58 34.46
N TRP A 607 -23.54 -5.70 33.45
CA TRP A 607 -22.34 -4.92 33.21
C TRP A 607 -22.75 -3.52 32.74
N SER A 608 -22.62 -2.54 33.65
CA SER A 608 -22.90 -1.13 33.36
C SER A 608 -22.06 -0.64 32.17
N LEU A 609 -22.72 0.00 31.19
CA LEU A 609 -22.06 0.75 30.12
C LEU A 609 -21.61 2.13 30.63
N ASP A 610 -20.67 2.13 31.57
CA ASP A 610 -19.99 3.36 32.00
C ASP A 610 -18.90 3.76 31.00
N SER A 611 -18.89 5.04 30.62
CA SER A 611 -18.12 5.55 29.48
C SER A 611 -16.64 5.80 29.81
N CYS A 612 -15.83 4.75 29.76
CA CYS A 612 -14.38 4.84 29.92
C CYS A 612 -13.61 4.30 28.69
N SER A 613 -12.88 5.20 28.03
CA SER A 613 -11.89 4.85 27.00
C SER A 613 -10.71 4.10 27.62
N GLY A 614 -10.68 2.77 27.48
CA GLY A 614 -9.60 1.90 27.96
C GLY A 614 -9.24 0.81 26.97
N TYR A 615 -8.23 1.04 26.13
CA TYR A 615 -7.69 0.00 25.24
C TYR A 615 -6.76 -0.93 26.04
N GLU A 616 -7.31 -2.04 26.52
CA GLU A 616 -6.53 -3.09 27.18
C GLU A 616 -5.53 -3.78 26.24
N GLY A 617 -4.47 -4.32 26.82
CA GLY A 617 -3.25 -4.71 26.11
C GLY A 617 -3.45 -5.70 24.97
N ASP A 618 -2.73 -5.45 23.86
CA ASP A 618 -2.84 -6.17 22.60
C ASP A 618 -2.22 -7.59 22.69
N ARG A 619 -2.97 -8.54 23.27
CA ARG A 619 -2.56 -9.95 23.47
C ARG A 619 -2.31 -10.74 22.17
N GLU A 620 -2.30 -10.10 21.00
CA GLU A 620 -2.07 -10.73 19.69
C GLU A 620 -0.80 -11.60 19.62
N SER A 621 0.31 -11.14 20.20
CA SER A 621 1.58 -11.87 20.17
C SER A 621 1.82 -12.75 21.41
N GLU A 622 0.86 -12.87 22.32
CA GLU A 622 0.93 -13.80 23.43
C GLU A 622 0.23 -15.11 23.07
N GLY A 623 1.01 -16.20 23.05
CA GLY A 623 0.47 -17.56 23.01
C GLY A 623 -0.33 -17.86 24.28
N GLU A 624 -1.31 -18.74 24.16
CA GLU A 624 -2.27 -19.06 25.22
C GLU A 624 -1.58 -19.48 26.52
N ARG A 625 -2.01 -18.89 27.64
CA ARG A 625 -1.62 -19.28 29.00
C ARG A 625 -2.84 -19.25 29.92
N ASP A 626 -3.50 -20.39 30.02
CA ASP A 626 -4.13 -20.83 31.27
C ASP A 626 -3.15 -21.79 31.96
N GLY A 627 -2.67 -21.43 33.15
CA GLY A 627 -1.69 -22.23 33.89
C GLY A 627 -0.91 -21.44 34.94
N ASP A 628 -1.37 -21.49 36.19
CA ASP A 628 -0.63 -21.00 37.36
C ASP A 628 0.64 -21.82 37.61
N VAL A 629 1.82 -21.21 37.44
CA VAL A 629 3.08 -21.71 38.02
C VAL A 629 3.95 -20.54 38.52
N THR A 630 4.52 -20.71 39.71
CA THR A 630 5.42 -19.77 40.39
C THR A 630 6.80 -19.65 39.74
N SER A 631 7.37 -18.43 39.78
CA SER A 631 8.73 -18.12 39.30
C SER A 631 9.86 -18.88 40.01
N PRO A 632 10.92 -19.27 39.28
CA PRO A 632 12.26 -19.44 39.83
C PRO A 632 13.25 -18.41 39.24
N SER A 633 14.15 -17.89 40.08
CA SER A 633 15.19 -16.93 39.67
C SER A 633 16.39 -17.64 39.05
N GLY A 634 16.82 -17.24 37.85
CA GLY A 634 18.03 -17.74 37.22
C GLY A 634 18.63 -16.73 36.23
N ILE A 635 19.88 -16.31 36.46
CA ILE A 635 20.64 -15.50 35.51
C ILE A 635 21.33 -16.45 34.54
N LEU A 636 21.01 -16.35 33.25
CA LEU A 636 21.87 -16.89 32.18
C LEU A 636 22.58 -15.74 31.47
N ASP A 637 23.90 -15.82 31.44
CA ASP A 637 24.78 -14.89 30.73
C ASP A 637 24.93 -15.35 29.27
N VAL A 638 24.26 -14.67 28.34
CA VAL A 638 24.30 -14.99 26.90
C VAL A 638 25.37 -14.14 26.23
N THR A 639 26.55 -14.73 26.05
CA THR A 639 27.71 -14.05 25.45
C THR A 639 27.44 -13.64 24.00
N VAL A 640 27.70 -12.38 23.65
CA VAL A 640 27.50 -11.85 22.29
C VAL A 640 28.47 -12.50 21.30
N VAL A 641 27.97 -13.43 20.48
CA VAL A 641 28.73 -14.02 19.36
C VAL A 641 28.73 -13.05 18.18
N TYR A 642 29.76 -12.20 18.13
CA TYR A 642 30.07 -11.38 16.97
C TYR A 642 30.58 -12.27 15.83
N MET A 643 29.89 -12.27 14.68
CA MET A 643 30.34 -12.97 13.47
C MET A 643 31.03 -11.97 12.54
N ASP A 644 32.36 -12.06 12.48
CA ASP A 644 33.22 -11.21 11.64
C ASP A 644 33.22 -11.73 10.18
N PRO A 645 32.83 -10.92 9.17
CA PRO A 645 32.68 -11.38 7.79
C PRO A 645 34.01 -11.40 7.01
N ALA A 646 34.92 -12.29 7.42
CA ALA A 646 36.17 -12.59 6.71
C ALA A 646 36.43 -14.12 6.58
N GLU A 647 37.33 -14.49 5.67
CA GLU A 647 37.83 -15.87 5.47
C GLU A 647 36.81 -16.97 5.09
N HIS A 648 36.23 -16.85 3.89
CA HIS A 648 35.79 -18.03 3.12
C HIS A 648 36.39 -18.04 1.71
N CYS A 649 37.57 -18.66 1.59
CA CYS A 649 38.20 -18.99 0.31
C CYS A 649 38.82 -20.39 0.39
N CYS A 650 38.29 -21.32 -0.41
CA CYS A 650 38.90 -22.55 -0.93
C CYS A 650 39.81 -23.39 0.00
N GLN A 651 39.44 -24.65 0.23
CA GLN A 651 40.18 -25.76 -0.41
C GLN A 651 39.43 -27.11 -0.36
N ASP A 652 39.56 -27.86 -1.46
CA ASP A 652 39.23 -29.28 -1.52
C ASP A 652 40.33 -30.12 -0.85
N SER A 653 39.95 -31.37 -0.54
CA SER A 653 40.77 -32.45 0.03
C SER A 653 42.22 -32.56 -0.45
N ASN A 654 43.12 -32.92 0.49
CA ASN A 654 44.02 -34.07 0.27
C ASN A 654 44.55 -34.67 1.58
N GLU A 655 44.80 -35.98 1.56
CA GLU A 655 45.46 -36.71 2.65
C GLU A 655 46.99 -36.54 2.57
N THR A 656 47.68 -36.51 3.72
CA THR A 656 48.86 -37.35 3.98
C THR A 656 49.38 -37.17 5.42
N CYS A 657 50.01 -38.22 5.96
CA CYS A 657 50.47 -38.25 7.35
C CYS A 657 51.83 -37.54 7.54
N ARG A 658 52.05 -36.98 8.75
CA ARG A 658 53.32 -37.15 9.49
C ARG A 658 53.12 -36.99 11.00
N VAL A 659 54.10 -37.46 11.76
CA VAL A 659 54.01 -37.77 13.20
C VAL A 659 55.04 -36.95 13.99
N SER A 660 54.86 -36.88 15.31
CA SER A 660 55.82 -36.44 16.36
C SER A 660 55.90 -34.93 16.66
N ALA A 661 56.24 -34.49 17.88
CA ALA A 661 56.09 -35.09 19.23
C ALA A 661 56.51 -34.06 20.31
N CYS A 662 55.93 -34.15 21.53
CA CYS A 662 56.47 -33.61 22.80
C CYS A 662 56.61 -32.06 22.88
N THR A 663 56.72 -31.39 24.05
CA THR A 663 56.58 -31.79 25.47
C THR A 663 56.08 -30.60 26.31
N ALA A 664 55.51 -30.87 27.49
CA ALA A 664 55.02 -29.86 28.44
C ALA A 664 56.13 -29.20 29.31
N SER A 665 55.82 -28.05 29.96
CA SER A 665 55.91 -27.92 31.44
C SER A 665 55.47 -26.56 32.05
N ARG A 666 54.64 -26.62 33.11
CA ARG A 666 54.62 -25.84 34.40
C ARG A 666 54.55 -24.28 34.36
N ASN A 667 53.55 -23.59 34.95
CA ASN A 667 53.12 -23.45 36.37
C ASN A 667 54.18 -22.86 37.35
N PRO A 668 53.79 -22.14 38.45
CA PRO A 668 52.55 -21.36 38.73
C PRO A 668 52.72 -20.10 39.68
N ASN A 669 51.59 -19.51 40.14
CA ASN A 669 51.36 -18.81 41.45
C ASN A 669 52.00 -17.42 41.72
N TRP A 670 51.61 -16.58 42.71
CA TRP A 670 50.62 -16.60 43.86
C TRP A 670 49.99 -15.18 44.07
N GLU A 671 49.19 -14.99 45.15
CA GLU A 671 48.50 -13.80 45.73
C GLU A 671 49.27 -12.43 45.79
N GLY A 672 48.67 -11.26 46.12
CA GLY A 672 47.27 -10.87 46.43
C GLY A 672 47.12 -9.56 47.26
N SER A 673 45.89 -9.03 47.40
CA SER A 673 45.40 -7.99 48.37
C SER A 673 45.91 -6.51 48.36
N SER A 674 45.02 -5.60 47.92
CA SER A 674 44.58 -4.29 48.53
C SER A 674 45.57 -3.28 49.19
N GLY A 675 45.47 -1.96 48.86
CA GLY A 675 46.20 -0.89 49.59
C GLY A 675 46.10 0.59 49.13
N TYR A 676 44.89 1.20 49.08
CA TYR A 676 44.55 2.66 49.17
C TYR A 676 45.50 3.82 48.70
N SER A 677 44.96 4.69 47.81
CA SER A 677 45.13 6.18 47.72
C SER A 677 46.52 6.82 47.39
N SER A 678 46.65 7.91 46.62
CA SER A 678 45.98 9.21 46.86
C SER A 678 46.17 10.32 45.78
N ILE A 679 45.16 11.20 45.65
CA ILE A 679 45.19 12.69 45.44
C ILE A 679 45.52 13.36 44.06
N SER A 680 44.49 14.04 43.50
CA SER A 680 44.44 15.30 42.66
C SER A 680 45.22 15.45 41.32
N GLY A 681 44.80 16.28 40.34
CA GLY A 681 43.51 16.99 40.13
C GLY A 681 43.57 18.49 39.74
N ALA A 682 42.69 18.91 38.81
CA ALA A 682 42.20 20.29 38.50
C ALA A 682 42.88 21.22 37.43
N SER A 683 42.26 21.24 36.23
CA SER A 683 41.51 22.40 35.65
C SER A 683 42.17 23.52 34.76
N PRO A 684 41.37 24.25 33.91
CA PRO A 684 41.83 25.17 32.85
C PRO A 684 41.20 26.61 32.90
N THR A 685 41.38 27.48 31.88
CA THR A 685 40.52 28.69 31.60
C THR A 685 40.71 29.32 30.18
N SER A 686 39.99 30.42 29.87
CA SER A 686 39.72 31.04 28.53
C SER A 686 40.37 32.45 28.32
N SER A 687 39.99 33.44 27.45
CA SER A 687 38.73 33.77 26.72
C SER A 687 38.84 34.94 25.68
N VAL A 688 37.93 34.98 24.68
CA VAL A 688 37.22 36.17 24.08
C VAL A 688 37.89 37.12 23.02
N GLU A 689 37.03 37.67 22.12
CA GLU A 689 37.11 38.89 21.25
C GLU A 689 37.80 38.93 19.85
N GLY A 690 37.27 39.77 18.94
CA GLY A 690 37.84 40.16 17.61
C GLY A 690 36.81 40.42 16.46
N SER A 691 36.97 41.48 15.65
CA SER A 691 35.94 41.97 14.67
C SER A 691 36.44 42.20 13.22
N CYS A 692 35.50 42.34 12.26
CA CYS A 692 35.61 42.83 10.85
C CYS A 692 36.39 41.99 9.80
N GLY A 693 36.07 42.15 8.49
CA GLY A 693 36.86 41.49 7.41
C GLY A 693 36.47 41.74 5.92
N VAL A 694 35.34 41.21 5.44
CA VAL A 694 34.90 41.21 4.01
C VAL A 694 35.85 40.39 3.05
N PRO A 695 35.83 40.40 1.69
CA PRO A 695 35.72 39.11 0.95
C PRO A 695 36.83 38.78 -0.08
N LEU A 696 37.03 37.49 -0.38
CA LEU A 696 37.72 37.05 -1.61
C LEU A 696 37.04 35.86 -2.32
N LYS A 697 36.95 35.99 -3.65
CA LYS A 697 36.62 35.03 -4.72
C LYS A 697 37.66 35.30 -5.84
N PRO A 698 37.74 34.49 -6.93
CA PRO A 698 37.73 33.03 -7.02
C PRO A 698 38.84 32.49 -7.97
N THR A 699 38.95 31.16 -8.08
CA THR A 699 39.69 30.44 -9.16
C THR A 699 39.01 29.07 -9.30
N SER A 700 38.57 28.51 -10.44
CA SER A 700 39.09 28.43 -11.83
C SER A 700 40.50 27.81 -11.88
N ALA A 701 40.78 26.74 -12.64
CA ALA A 701 39.97 25.84 -13.49
C ALA A 701 40.61 24.41 -13.43
N LEU A 702 40.35 23.36 -14.24
CA LEU A 702 39.69 23.17 -15.54
C LEU A 702 38.79 21.91 -15.56
N SER A 703 38.04 21.76 -16.65
CA SER A 703 37.22 20.61 -17.07
C SER A 703 37.99 19.44 -17.69
N CYS A 704 37.41 18.24 -17.64
CA CYS A 704 37.48 17.22 -18.70
C CYS A 704 36.15 16.46 -18.78
N GLY A 705 35.77 15.95 -19.97
CA GLY A 705 34.54 15.16 -20.12
C GLY A 705 34.30 14.64 -21.55
N SER A 706 33.62 13.49 -21.63
CA SER A 706 33.10 12.83 -22.84
C SER A 706 32.08 11.75 -22.36
N THR A 707 30.79 11.78 -22.74
CA THR A 707 30.17 11.13 -23.93
C THR A 707 30.25 9.59 -23.91
N MET A 708 29.19 8.78 -24.08
CA MET A 708 27.71 8.96 -24.23
C MET A 708 26.99 7.82 -23.44
N ASN A 709 25.65 7.74 -23.28
CA ASN A 709 24.62 7.45 -24.30
C ASN A 709 23.21 7.88 -23.87
N LYS A 710 22.38 8.23 -24.86
CA LYS A 710 20.91 8.26 -24.79
C LYS A 710 20.40 7.50 -26.00
N GLU A 711 19.35 6.70 -25.83
CA GLU A 711 18.53 6.22 -26.95
C GLU A 711 17.10 6.75 -26.81
N GLN A 712 16.48 7.04 -27.95
CA GLN A 712 15.10 7.46 -28.12
C GLN A 712 14.49 6.64 -29.25
N CYS A 713 13.21 6.27 -29.17
CA CYS A 713 12.50 5.60 -30.27
C CYS A 713 11.05 6.10 -30.38
N LEU A 714 10.82 6.94 -31.41
CA LEU A 714 9.57 7.48 -31.98
C LEU A 714 10.01 8.44 -33.13
N PRO A 715 9.15 8.91 -34.05
CA PRO A 715 7.78 8.52 -34.40
C PRO A 715 7.56 8.31 -35.93
N HIS A 716 6.32 7.96 -36.32
CA HIS A 716 5.63 8.28 -37.58
C HIS A 716 4.12 8.11 -37.32
N TYR A 717 3.14 8.80 -37.93
CA TYR A 717 3.08 9.95 -38.88
C TYR A 717 1.70 10.64 -38.58
N LEU A 718 1.16 11.68 -39.24
CA LEU A 718 1.41 12.44 -40.48
C LEU A 718 0.85 13.88 -40.28
N GLU A 719 1.09 14.83 -41.20
CA GLU A 719 0.56 16.21 -41.15
C GLU A 719 -0.53 16.49 -42.19
N SER A 720 -1.38 17.50 -41.93
CA SER A 720 -2.14 18.21 -42.98
C SER A 720 -2.35 19.71 -42.67
N CYS A 721 -1.25 20.45 -42.85
CA CYS A 721 -1.05 21.88 -43.14
C CYS A 721 -2.22 22.88 -43.34
N LEU A 722 -1.89 24.18 -43.17
CA LEU A 722 -2.62 25.43 -43.53
C LEU A 722 -3.78 25.85 -42.57
N GLN A 723 -4.05 27.14 -42.32
CA GLN A 723 -3.44 28.39 -42.81
C GLN A 723 -3.55 29.54 -41.78
N SER A 724 -2.66 30.52 -41.81
CA SER A 724 -2.67 31.68 -40.89
C SER A 724 -3.30 32.93 -41.48
N VAL A 725 -4.11 33.66 -40.71
CA VAL A 725 -4.50 35.06 -41.01
C VAL A 725 -4.28 35.95 -39.80
N ARG A 726 -3.53 37.05 -39.99
CA ARG A 726 -3.43 38.15 -39.02
C ARG A 726 -4.56 39.16 -39.27
N ALA A 727 -5.17 39.66 -38.22
CA ALA A 727 -5.85 40.95 -38.20
C ALA A 727 -5.22 41.86 -37.13
N ARG A 728 -5.20 43.18 -37.35
CA ARG A 728 -4.64 44.18 -36.44
C ARG A 728 -5.74 45.13 -35.95
N ALA A 729 -5.60 45.54 -34.69
CA ALA A 729 -5.91 46.86 -34.11
C ALA A 729 -7.23 47.56 -34.46
N SER A 730 -7.93 47.98 -33.40
CA SER A 730 -8.73 49.21 -33.41
C SER A 730 -8.62 49.91 -32.04
N ASP A 731 -7.88 51.02 -31.98
CA ASP A 731 -7.89 51.91 -30.82
C ASP A 731 -9.28 52.55 -30.60
N ARG A 732 -9.64 52.78 -29.34
CA ARG A 732 -10.59 53.86 -28.99
C ARG A 732 -10.35 54.40 -27.57
N ASN A 733 -9.78 55.61 -27.51
CA ASN A 733 -9.65 56.41 -26.28
C ASN A 733 -11.01 56.95 -25.82
N SER A 734 -11.28 56.94 -24.51
CA SER A 734 -12.00 58.04 -23.85
C SER A 734 -11.83 58.10 -22.31
N ASN A 735 -11.04 59.08 -21.87
CA ASN A 735 -11.26 59.94 -20.69
C ASN A 735 -11.53 59.34 -19.28
N ARG A 736 -10.47 59.42 -18.45
CA ARG A 736 -10.43 60.14 -17.16
C ARG A 736 -11.75 60.34 -16.38
N ARG A 737 -11.72 59.96 -15.10
CA ARG A 737 -11.86 60.91 -13.97
C ARG A 737 -11.13 60.42 -12.72
N GLN A 738 -10.30 61.28 -12.14
CA GLN A 738 -9.76 61.12 -10.78
C GLN A 738 -10.57 62.03 -9.84
N VAL A 739 -10.80 61.60 -8.61
CA VAL A 739 -11.15 62.46 -7.48
C VAL A 739 -10.26 62.10 -6.30
N LYS A 740 -9.77 63.09 -5.56
CA LYS A 740 -8.88 62.92 -4.39
C LYS A 740 -9.62 63.24 -3.09
N ARG A 741 -9.29 62.47 -2.05
CA ARG A 741 -9.22 62.83 -0.61
C ARG A 741 -10.30 63.75 -0.02
N LYS A 742 -10.88 63.28 1.09
CA LYS A 742 -10.71 63.99 2.37
C LYS A 742 -10.72 62.99 3.54
N ASN A 743 -9.81 63.16 4.48
CA ASN A 743 -9.90 62.56 5.81
C ASN A 743 -10.56 63.57 6.74
N LEU A 744 -11.25 63.08 7.76
CA LEU A 744 -11.37 63.74 9.06
C LEU A 744 -11.64 62.65 10.12
N ALA A 745 -10.98 62.79 11.27
CA ALA A 745 -11.34 62.10 12.51
C ALA A 745 -12.33 63.01 13.29
N GLU A 746 -12.76 62.76 14.52
CA GLU A 746 -12.28 61.85 15.58
C GLU A 746 -13.37 61.69 16.66
N HIS A 747 -13.17 60.76 17.60
CA HIS A 747 -13.93 60.61 18.86
C HIS A 747 -15.44 60.29 18.77
N SER A 748 -16.07 59.66 19.78
CA SER A 748 -15.57 58.69 20.79
C SER A 748 -16.77 58.12 21.55
N GLU A 749 -16.77 56.82 21.86
CA GLU A 749 -17.07 56.36 23.23
C GLU A 749 -16.54 54.94 23.43
N GLU A 750 -16.16 54.63 24.66
CA GLU A 750 -15.47 53.39 25.04
C GLU A 750 -16.43 52.43 25.76
N ARG A 751 -16.26 51.13 25.53
CA ARG A 751 -16.36 50.14 26.62
C ARG A 751 -15.43 48.96 26.35
N VAL A 752 -14.62 48.65 27.36
CA VAL A 752 -13.48 47.73 27.25
C VAL A 752 -13.87 46.31 27.65
N ASN A 753 -13.11 45.36 27.09
CA ASN A 753 -13.14 43.91 27.33
C ASN A 753 -13.20 43.49 28.81
N LEU A 754 -13.78 42.31 29.01
CA LEU A 754 -13.30 41.12 29.75
C LEU A 754 -14.48 40.12 29.73
N GLY A 755 -14.38 38.80 29.62
CA GLY A 755 -13.33 37.77 29.59
C GLY A 755 -14.10 36.43 29.57
N PHE A 756 -13.65 35.36 28.91
CA PHE A 756 -12.92 34.24 29.54
C PHE A 756 -13.46 33.82 30.93
N LEU A 757 -13.73 32.53 31.21
CA LEU A 757 -13.07 31.31 30.74
C LEU A 757 -13.91 30.03 31.02
N SER A 758 -13.72 28.97 30.21
CA SER A 758 -13.83 27.51 30.56
C SER A 758 -15.14 26.94 31.12
N LEU A 759 -15.40 25.62 31.02
CA LEU A 759 -14.55 24.50 30.54
C LEU A 759 -15.04 23.94 29.20
#